data_AF-A0A5J5DKH8-F1
#
_entry.id   AF-A0A5J5DKH8-F1
#
_cell.length_a   1.000
_cell.length_b   1.000
_cell.length_c   1.000
_cell.angle_alpha   90.00
_cell.angle_beta   90.00
_cell.angle_gamma   90.00
#
_symmetry.space_group_name_H-M   'P 1'
#
loop_
_entity.id
_entity.type
_entity.pdbx_description
1 polymer ?
#
loop_
_entity_poly.entity_id
_entity_poly.type
_entity_poly.pdbx_seq_one_letter_code
_entity_poly.pdbx_strand_id
1 'polypeptide(L)'
;MERLPMVGLRLSLKQRYFLLLCFAVGAIIAYQFARNRLEVERMSRVEGLMANSSQFTLERKPFHILGGSIHYFRVPRGYWEDRLLKMKACGLNTLTTYVPWNLHEPERGVFNFEDQLDLEAYLRLAASLGLWVILRPGPYICAEWDLGGLPSWLLRDQNMKLRTTYPGFTAAVNSFFNQLIKKVVSHQYSKGGPIIAVQVENEYGSFARDEDYMPFIKEALLSRGITELLLTSDNRDGLRHGGVKGALETINFQKLNLNDIKYLDGIQPNKPKLVMEYWSGWFDLWGDLHHVYTAEDMIPVVTEILKLGMSINLYMFHGGTNFGFMSGAFAVGIPAPKPMVTSYDYDAPLSEAGDYTTKYHLLRNLFSHYHAQPLPELPSHQERRAYQPVVIHQHLSLWDSLHFTDKSEKPVNMENLPVNNNNGQSYGYTLYETTITSKGILNSKNNIRDRALVFVDKHFVAVLDYKTQELALPDGKGKRTLSLLVENCGRVNYGKTLDDQRKGLVGDIELNKRPLCDFIIRSLDMKPGFVNRLESSGHWMSMRQRPSFPGFFQARLYVNSFPKDTFIKLPGWSKGVVFINGKNLGRFWSIGPQQTLYVPGPWLHKGDNQVIVFEEQETDGKILFATSPDYGMTVDVHSQAQERLTSAGRCTMKVQVLSIHADPVVECDKFPEQTTLLVASFHPTKLKLQAVCVVVVCKVYNSSLAAVGIEGLPQPPQGQIPLHGTPGDSGVPSVTPQFIVPGCLNIEMCVVKPCFSEEPCDKRCSPLGVLHQDPVK
;
A
#
# COMPACT_ATOMS: atom_id res chain seq x y z
N MET A 1 -22.40 47.49 -74.02
CA MET A 1 -21.35 46.51 -73.70
C MET A 1 -21.97 45.40 -72.88
N GLU A 2 -21.62 44.17 -73.23
CA GLU A 2 -22.40 42.93 -73.08
C GLU A 2 -22.63 42.46 -71.63
N ARG A 3 -23.81 41.88 -71.36
CA ARG A 3 -24.10 41.13 -70.13
C ARG A 3 -23.59 39.69 -70.29
N LEU A 4 -22.59 39.30 -69.49
CA LEU A 4 -22.17 37.91 -69.31
C LEU A 4 -23.25 37.09 -68.56
N PRO A 5 -23.49 35.81 -68.92
CA PRO A 5 -24.42 34.95 -68.21
C PRO A 5 -23.73 34.29 -67.00
N MET A 6 -24.26 34.49 -65.80
CA MET A 6 -23.90 33.71 -64.61
C MET A 6 -24.52 32.32 -64.72
N VAL A 7 -23.71 31.32 -65.10
CA VAL A 7 -24.08 29.91 -65.06
C VAL A 7 -24.04 29.44 -63.60
N GLY A 8 -25.19 29.47 -62.93
CA GLY A 8 -25.36 28.88 -61.61
C GLY A 8 -25.47 27.35 -61.72
N LEU A 9 -24.40 26.62 -61.38
CA LEU A 9 -24.46 25.16 -61.22
C LEU A 9 -25.41 24.81 -60.05
N ARG A 10 -26.63 24.35 -60.34
CA ARG A 10 -27.52 23.75 -59.35
C ARG A 10 -27.02 22.35 -58.99
N LEU A 11 -26.09 22.27 -58.04
CA LEU A 11 -25.67 21.01 -57.43
C LEU A 11 -26.85 20.34 -56.72
N SER A 12 -27.06 19.06 -57.01
CA SER A 12 -28.08 18.22 -56.35
C SER A 12 -27.80 18.09 -54.85
N LEU A 13 -28.83 17.79 -54.06
CA LEU A 13 -28.71 17.64 -52.60
C LEU A 13 -27.59 16.65 -52.22
N LYS A 14 -27.47 15.54 -52.96
CA LYS A 14 -26.41 14.53 -52.76
C LYS A 14 -25.00 15.08 -53.01
N GLN A 15 -24.82 15.91 -54.04
CA GLN A 15 -23.53 16.53 -54.33
C GLN A 15 -23.12 17.56 -53.27
N ARG A 16 -24.09 18.27 -52.68
CA ARG A 16 -23.84 19.19 -51.57
C ARG A 16 -23.42 18.46 -50.30
N TYR A 17 -24.09 17.35 -49.97
CA TYR A 17 -23.69 16.49 -48.84
C TYR A 17 -22.31 15.85 -49.05
N PHE A 18 -22.01 15.42 -50.27
CA PHE A 18 -20.70 14.87 -50.61
C PHE A 18 -19.59 15.92 -50.46
N LEU A 19 -19.81 17.15 -50.95
CA LEU A 19 -18.86 18.25 -50.77
C LEU A 19 -18.66 18.65 -49.31
N LEU A 20 -19.74 18.69 -48.51
CA LEU A 20 -19.66 18.92 -47.06
C LEU A 20 -18.89 17.81 -46.34
N LEU A 21 -19.09 16.55 -46.73
CA LEU A 21 -18.34 15.42 -46.20
C LEU A 21 -16.85 15.52 -46.55
N CYS A 22 -16.52 15.84 -47.81
CA CYS A 22 -15.14 16.05 -48.24
C CYS A 22 -14.48 17.22 -47.51
N PHE A 23 -15.22 18.31 -47.26
CA PHE A 23 -14.71 19.46 -46.50
C PHE A 23 -14.51 19.11 -45.02
N ALA A 24 -15.43 18.35 -44.42
CA ALA A 24 -15.29 17.87 -43.04
C ALA A 24 -14.10 16.91 -42.90
N VAL A 25 -13.94 15.96 -43.82
CA VAL A 25 -12.79 15.04 -43.84
C VAL A 25 -11.50 15.81 -44.10
N GLY A 26 -11.48 16.76 -45.04
CA GLY A 26 -10.34 17.62 -45.31
C GLY A 26 -9.96 18.49 -44.10
N ALA A 27 -10.94 19.04 -43.39
CA ALA A 27 -10.73 19.79 -42.16
C ALA A 27 -10.23 18.91 -41.02
N ILE A 28 -10.72 17.67 -40.89
CA ILE A 28 -10.22 16.69 -39.91
C ILE A 28 -8.78 16.31 -40.23
N ILE A 29 -8.45 16.04 -41.50
CA ILE A 29 -7.09 15.72 -41.94
C ILE A 29 -6.18 16.92 -41.71
N ALA A 30 -6.60 18.13 -42.06
CA ALA A 30 -5.83 19.35 -41.86
C ALA A 30 -5.65 19.67 -40.36
N TYR A 31 -6.67 19.43 -39.53
CA TYR A 31 -6.60 19.56 -38.08
C TYR A 31 -5.64 18.52 -37.47
N GLN A 32 -5.72 17.26 -37.91
CA GLN A 32 -4.76 16.21 -37.51
C GLN A 32 -3.34 16.55 -37.98
N PHE A 33 -3.17 17.07 -39.19
CA PHE A 33 -1.86 17.50 -39.70
C PHE A 33 -1.32 18.74 -38.98
N ALA A 34 -2.18 19.71 -38.64
CA ALA A 34 -1.80 20.92 -37.91
C ALA A 34 -1.47 20.60 -36.45
N ARG A 35 -2.26 19.73 -35.79
CA ARG A 35 -1.95 19.18 -34.47
C ARG A 35 -0.62 18.41 -34.50
N ASN A 36 -0.42 17.54 -35.48
CA ASN A 36 0.85 16.81 -35.65
C ASN A 36 2.02 17.72 -36.06
N ARG A 37 1.79 18.87 -36.73
CA ARG A 37 2.85 19.84 -37.09
C ARG A 37 3.23 20.77 -35.94
N LEU A 38 2.29 21.15 -35.08
CA LEU A 38 2.58 21.99 -33.91
C LEU A 38 3.31 21.23 -32.80
N GLU A 39 3.23 19.90 -32.76
CA GLU A 39 4.00 19.04 -31.83
C GLU A 39 5.33 18.51 -32.41
N VAL A 40 5.57 18.66 -33.71
CA VAL A 40 6.85 18.31 -34.36
C VAL A 40 7.60 19.58 -34.74
N GLU A 41 7.80 20.48 -33.77
CA GLU A 41 9.11 21.12 -33.71
C GLU A 41 10.09 19.96 -33.49
N ARG A 42 10.79 19.60 -34.57
CA ARG A 42 11.76 18.53 -34.60
C ARG A 42 12.83 18.88 -33.56
N MET A 43 12.63 18.44 -32.32
CA MET A 43 13.67 18.47 -31.29
C MET A 43 14.85 17.77 -31.94
N SER A 44 15.90 18.52 -32.28
CA SER A 44 17.14 17.91 -32.70
C SER A 44 17.56 17.04 -31.51
N ARG A 45 17.45 15.72 -31.64
CA ARG A 45 17.87 14.81 -30.59
C ARG A 45 19.39 14.78 -30.62
N VAL A 46 20.01 15.50 -29.70
CA VAL A 46 21.45 15.68 -29.62
C VAL A 46 22.00 14.82 -28.50
N GLU A 47 21.40 14.88 -27.31
CA GLU A 47 21.92 14.22 -26.11
C GLU A 47 20.80 13.92 -25.12
N GLY A 48 20.78 12.69 -24.62
CA GLY A 48 19.84 12.24 -23.59
C GLY A 48 20.09 12.90 -22.24
N LEU A 49 19.39 12.41 -21.20
CA LEU A 49 19.56 12.95 -19.86
C LEU A 49 20.96 12.60 -19.33
N MET A 50 21.73 13.63 -18.97
CA MET A 50 23.06 13.49 -18.41
C MET A 50 23.10 13.96 -16.96
N ALA A 51 23.90 13.25 -16.17
CA ALA A 51 24.21 13.56 -14.76
C ALA A 51 25.72 13.71 -14.57
N ASN A 52 26.39 14.42 -15.48
CA ASN A 52 27.84 14.66 -15.47
C ASN A 52 28.24 16.01 -14.84
N SER A 53 27.27 16.79 -14.36
CA SER A 53 27.46 18.07 -13.67
C SER A 53 26.61 18.14 -12.39
N SER A 54 26.67 19.25 -11.65
CA SER A 54 25.79 19.49 -10.49
C SER A 54 24.32 19.67 -10.85
N GLN A 55 23.99 19.81 -12.13
CA GLN A 55 22.63 19.87 -12.67
C GLN A 55 22.41 18.77 -13.71
N PHE A 56 21.17 18.32 -13.85
CA PHE A 56 20.82 17.48 -14.99
C PHE A 56 20.88 18.31 -16.27
N THR A 57 21.30 17.70 -17.36
CA THR A 57 21.14 18.28 -18.70
C THR A 57 20.39 17.34 -19.61
N LEU A 58 19.52 17.88 -20.44
CA LEU A 58 18.82 17.16 -21.51
C LEU A 58 18.92 18.03 -22.76
N GLU A 59 19.30 17.45 -23.90
CA GLU A 59 19.61 18.21 -25.12
C GLU A 59 20.69 19.29 -24.89
N ARG A 60 21.69 18.98 -24.05
CA ARG A 60 22.76 19.90 -23.62
C ARG A 60 22.28 21.17 -22.90
N LYS A 61 21.01 21.22 -22.47
CA LYS A 61 20.44 22.33 -21.71
C LYS A 61 20.19 21.91 -20.28
N PRO A 62 20.32 22.82 -19.29
CA PRO A 62 19.90 22.55 -17.92
C PRO A 62 18.46 22.04 -17.90
N PHE A 63 18.25 20.93 -17.21
CA PHE A 63 16.96 20.27 -17.12
C PHE A 63 16.64 20.03 -15.65
N HIS A 64 15.41 20.31 -15.26
CA HIS A 64 14.94 20.11 -13.90
C HIS A 64 13.79 19.11 -13.94
N ILE A 65 13.99 17.94 -13.34
CA ILE A 65 12.96 16.90 -13.33
C ILE A 65 11.91 17.30 -12.29
N LEU A 66 10.72 17.64 -12.79
CA LEU A 66 9.50 17.79 -12.01
C LEU A 66 8.65 16.56 -12.29
N GLY A 67 8.88 15.53 -11.49
CA GLY A 67 8.34 14.19 -11.66
C GLY A 67 7.07 13.94 -10.84
N GLY A 68 6.23 13.04 -11.33
CA GLY A 68 5.17 12.43 -10.52
C GLY A 68 4.99 10.96 -10.84
N SER A 69 4.70 10.17 -9.81
CA SER A 69 4.44 8.74 -9.94
C SER A 69 2.97 8.48 -10.22
N ILE A 70 2.69 7.81 -11.34
CA ILE A 70 1.38 7.25 -11.69
C ILE A 70 1.58 5.83 -12.21
N HIS A 71 0.87 4.87 -11.61
CA HIS A 71 0.99 3.46 -11.98
C HIS A 71 -0.16 3.06 -12.90
N TYR A 72 0.16 2.72 -14.15
CA TYR A 72 -0.87 2.34 -15.14
C TYR A 72 -1.70 1.14 -14.70
N PHE A 73 -1.14 0.24 -13.88
CA PHE A 73 -1.84 -0.93 -13.34
C PHE A 73 -2.80 -0.61 -12.18
N ARG A 74 -2.78 0.62 -11.65
CA ARG A 74 -3.73 1.11 -10.63
C ARG A 74 -4.80 2.06 -11.18
N VAL A 75 -4.69 2.44 -12.46
CA VAL A 75 -5.60 3.37 -13.12
C VAL A 75 -6.25 2.67 -14.31
N PRO A 76 -7.57 2.57 -14.41
CA PRO A 76 -8.23 1.96 -15.57
C PRO A 76 -7.74 2.59 -16.88
N ARG A 77 -7.47 1.78 -17.91
CA ARG A 77 -6.92 2.25 -19.20
C ARG A 77 -7.68 3.43 -19.81
N GLY A 78 -9.02 3.44 -19.69
CA GLY A 78 -9.86 4.53 -20.16
C GLY A 78 -9.59 5.90 -19.50
N TYR A 79 -8.82 5.92 -18.42
CA TYR A 79 -8.47 7.12 -17.66
C TYR A 79 -6.99 7.49 -17.69
N TRP A 80 -6.12 6.71 -18.34
CA TRP A 80 -4.69 7.05 -18.42
C TRP A 80 -4.45 8.46 -18.99
N GLU A 81 -5.13 8.82 -20.07
CA GLU A 81 -4.97 10.14 -20.70
C GLU A 81 -5.39 11.27 -19.75
N ASP A 82 -6.53 11.11 -19.07
CA ASP A 82 -7.00 12.10 -18.09
C ASP A 82 -5.96 12.32 -16.98
N ARG A 83 -5.45 11.24 -16.37
CA ARG A 83 -4.50 11.37 -15.25
C ARG A 83 -3.18 12.00 -15.69
N LEU A 84 -2.70 11.67 -16.89
CA LEU A 84 -1.47 12.25 -17.44
C LEU A 84 -1.64 13.70 -17.90
N LEU A 85 -2.81 14.08 -18.44
CA LEU A 85 -3.12 15.46 -18.73
C LEU A 85 -3.16 16.31 -17.45
N LYS A 86 -3.74 15.78 -16.36
CA LYS A 86 -3.72 16.44 -15.05
C LYS A 86 -2.32 16.57 -14.48
N MET A 87 -1.46 15.56 -14.64
CA MET A 87 -0.04 15.65 -14.30
C MET A 87 0.65 16.81 -15.04
N LYS A 88 0.51 16.84 -16.37
CA LYS A 88 1.09 17.91 -17.20
C LYS A 88 0.55 19.29 -16.81
N ALA A 89 -0.77 19.39 -16.59
CA ALA A 89 -1.39 20.61 -16.13
C ALA A 89 -0.87 21.04 -14.75
N CYS A 90 -0.55 20.12 -13.84
CA CYS A 90 0.08 20.48 -12.56
C CYS A 90 1.46 21.16 -12.73
N GLY A 91 2.08 21.08 -13.91
CA GLY A 91 3.42 21.60 -14.16
C GLY A 91 4.52 20.55 -14.02
N LEU A 92 4.14 19.27 -13.92
CA LEU A 92 5.09 18.17 -13.99
C LEU A 92 5.47 17.91 -15.45
N ASN A 93 6.74 17.56 -15.67
CA ASN A 93 7.30 17.30 -17.00
C ASN A 93 7.72 15.84 -17.21
N THR A 94 7.73 15.04 -16.14
CA THR A 94 8.23 13.67 -16.15
C THR A 94 7.27 12.74 -15.44
N LEU A 95 6.86 11.67 -16.12
CA LEU A 95 6.12 10.55 -15.55
C LEU A 95 7.11 9.53 -14.98
N THR A 96 6.86 9.08 -13.76
CA THR A 96 7.54 7.92 -13.18
C THR A 96 6.55 6.78 -13.05
N THR A 97 6.94 5.57 -13.45
CA THR A 97 6.07 4.40 -13.33
C THR A 97 6.85 3.11 -13.10
N TYR A 98 6.33 2.26 -12.20
CA TYR A 98 6.81 0.91 -11.97
C TYR A 98 6.27 -0.10 -13.00
N VAL A 99 6.88 -1.28 -13.07
CA VAL A 99 6.37 -2.43 -13.85
C VAL A 99 6.08 -3.61 -12.92
N PRO A 100 4.81 -4.06 -12.77
CA PRO A 100 4.43 -5.15 -11.88
C PRO A 100 4.69 -6.51 -12.55
N TRP A 101 5.83 -7.13 -12.27
CA TRP A 101 6.20 -8.43 -12.86
C TRP A 101 5.08 -9.48 -12.65
N ASN A 102 4.47 -9.55 -11.48
CA ASN A 102 3.41 -10.48 -11.16
C ASN A 102 2.15 -10.39 -12.06
N LEU A 103 1.85 -9.21 -12.61
CA LEU A 103 0.77 -9.04 -13.59
C LEU A 103 1.23 -9.35 -15.02
N HIS A 104 2.49 -9.08 -15.34
CA HIS A 104 3.03 -9.35 -16.66
C HIS A 104 3.43 -10.81 -16.87
N GLU A 105 3.73 -11.56 -15.82
CA GLU A 105 4.02 -13.00 -15.87
C GLU A 105 3.26 -13.73 -14.73
N PRO A 106 1.90 -13.75 -14.78
CA PRO A 106 1.08 -14.33 -13.72
C PRO A 106 1.27 -15.85 -13.59
N GLU A 107 1.67 -16.50 -14.68
CA GLU A 107 2.11 -17.90 -14.74
C GLU A 107 3.50 -17.93 -15.35
N ARG A 108 4.38 -18.82 -14.87
CA ARG A 108 5.77 -18.91 -15.34
C ARG A 108 5.79 -19.13 -16.86
N GLY A 109 6.46 -18.24 -17.59
CA GLY A 109 6.60 -18.26 -19.04
C GLY A 109 5.39 -17.72 -19.82
N VAL A 110 4.31 -17.32 -19.16
CA VAL A 110 3.10 -16.77 -19.81
C VAL A 110 3.08 -15.26 -19.60
N PHE A 111 3.33 -14.50 -20.66
CA PHE A 111 3.46 -13.06 -20.57
C PHE A 111 2.24 -12.31 -21.09
N ASN A 112 1.84 -11.23 -20.41
CA ASN A 112 0.74 -10.35 -20.82
C ASN A 112 1.19 -8.89 -20.92
N PHE A 113 1.02 -8.28 -22.09
CA PHE A 113 1.27 -6.86 -22.36
C PHE A 113 0.11 -6.24 -23.15
N GLU A 114 -1.11 -6.74 -22.95
CA GLU A 114 -2.33 -6.31 -23.64
C GLU A 114 -3.25 -5.52 -22.70
N ASP A 115 -4.22 -4.82 -23.27
CA ASP A 115 -5.26 -4.09 -22.55
C ASP A 115 -4.71 -3.22 -21.40
N GLN A 116 -5.06 -3.54 -20.15
CA GLN A 116 -4.65 -2.83 -18.94
C GLN A 116 -3.13 -2.88 -18.69
N LEU A 117 -2.42 -3.82 -19.32
CA LEU A 117 -0.98 -4.07 -19.18
C LEU A 117 -0.18 -3.68 -20.43
N ASP A 118 -0.81 -2.96 -21.37
CA ASP A 118 -0.15 -2.42 -22.57
C ASP A 118 0.76 -1.25 -22.21
N LEU A 119 1.94 -1.59 -21.68
CA LEU A 119 2.99 -0.65 -21.29
C LEU A 119 3.45 0.20 -22.49
N GLU A 120 3.54 -0.38 -23.68
CA GLU A 120 3.93 0.35 -24.88
C GLU A 120 2.92 1.48 -25.20
N ALA A 121 1.62 1.20 -25.12
CA ALA A 121 0.60 2.24 -25.33
C ALA A 121 0.66 3.31 -24.24
N TYR A 122 0.92 2.94 -22.99
CA TYR A 122 1.07 3.90 -21.90
C TYR A 122 2.28 4.83 -22.12
N LEU A 123 3.42 4.27 -22.57
CA LEU A 123 4.61 5.05 -22.92
C LEU A 123 4.39 5.94 -24.16
N ARG A 124 3.71 5.44 -25.19
CA ARG A 124 3.32 6.26 -26.36
C ARG A 124 2.39 7.40 -25.97
N LEU A 125 1.47 7.15 -25.04
CA LEU A 125 0.56 8.18 -24.54
C LEU A 125 1.34 9.27 -23.80
N ALA A 126 2.24 8.91 -22.88
CA ALA A 126 3.12 9.87 -22.22
C ALA A 126 3.92 10.72 -23.23
N ALA A 127 4.50 10.07 -24.25
CA ALA A 127 5.20 10.77 -25.33
C ALA A 127 4.30 11.73 -26.11
N SER A 128 3.09 11.30 -26.48
CA SER A 128 2.12 12.14 -27.20
C SER A 128 1.61 13.32 -26.38
N LEU A 129 1.72 13.23 -25.06
CA LEU A 129 1.41 14.32 -24.15
C LEU A 129 2.64 15.17 -23.83
N GLY A 130 3.81 14.89 -24.42
CA GLY A 130 5.05 15.63 -24.17
C GLY A 130 5.60 15.45 -22.75
N LEU A 131 5.31 14.31 -22.12
CA LEU A 131 5.91 13.91 -20.84
C LEU A 131 7.12 13.02 -21.09
N TRP A 132 8.21 13.31 -20.39
CA TRP A 132 9.33 12.37 -20.29
C TRP A 132 8.98 11.21 -19.36
N VAL A 133 9.74 10.13 -19.42
CA VAL A 133 9.52 8.95 -18.58
C VAL A 133 10.79 8.53 -17.84
N ILE A 134 10.67 8.32 -16.53
CA ILE A 134 11.60 7.52 -15.73
C ILE A 134 10.94 6.16 -15.51
N LEU A 135 11.49 5.12 -16.15
CA LEU A 135 10.95 3.77 -16.05
C LEU A 135 11.60 3.05 -14.88
N ARG A 136 10.79 2.42 -14.01
CA ARG A 136 11.27 1.64 -12.87
C ARG A 136 10.88 0.17 -13.06
N PRO A 137 11.64 -0.60 -13.85
CA PRO A 137 11.23 -1.93 -14.33
C PRO A 137 11.30 -3.05 -13.28
N GLY A 138 11.82 -2.77 -12.08
CA GLY A 138 11.99 -3.77 -11.02
C GLY A 138 13.31 -4.56 -11.14
N PRO A 139 13.34 -5.88 -10.91
CA PRO A 139 12.19 -6.81 -10.95
C PRO A 139 11.28 -6.77 -9.71
N TYR A 140 11.80 -6.28 -8.58
CA TYR A 140 11.03 -5.95 -7.39
C TYR A 140 10.74 -4.45 -7.34
N ILE A 141 9.51 -4.07 -7.00
CA ILE A 141 9.05 -2.67 -7.00
C ILE A 141 8.54 -2.18 -5.65
N CYS A 142 8.40 -3.05 -4.64
CA CYS A 142 7.72 -2.72 -3.37
C CYS A 142 6.29 -2.20 -3.62
N ALA A 143 6.15 -0.87 -3.64
CA ALA A 143 4.99 -0.10 -4.06
C ALA A 143 3.69 -0.47 -3.36
N GLU A 144 3.74 -1.00 -2.13
CA GLU A 144 2.56 -1.50 -1.40
C GLU A 144 1.75 -2.56 -2.18
N TRP A 145 2.41 -3.28 -3.09
CA TRP A 145 1.81 -4.21 -4.04
C TRP A 145 2.13 -5.67 -3.67
N ASP A 146 1.26 -6.63 -3.97
CA ASP A 146 1.45 -8.04 -3.58
C ASP A 146 2.86 -8.55 -3.93
N LEU A 147 3.58 -9.03 -2.90
CA LEU A 147 4.96 -9.52 -2.95
C LEU A 147 5.96 -8.52 -3.60
N GLY A 148 5.68 -7.23 -3.51
CA GLY A 148 6.50 -6.18 -4.12
C GLY A 148 6.56 -6.29 -5.64
N GLY A 149 5.50 -6.79 -6.28
CA GLY A 149 5.44 -7.01 -7.73
C GLY A 149 6.07 -8.31 -8.20
N LEU A 150 6.65 -9.13 -7.33
CA LEU A 150 7.21 -10.43 -7.71
C LEU A 150 6.09 -11.48 -7.86
N PRO A 151 6.14 -12.37 -8.87
CA PRO A 151 5.12 -13.39 -9.04
C PRO A 151 5.21 -14.48 -7.95
N SER A 152 4.05 -14.90 -7.44
CA SER A 152 3.96 -15.90 -6.36
C SER A 152 4.54 -17.26 -6.73
N TRP A 153 4.56 -17.63 -8.02
CA TRP A 153 5.10 -18.90 -8.48
C TRP A 153 6.61 -19.04 -8.21
N LEU A 154 7.32 -17.94 -7.92
CA LEU A 154 8.72 -17.99 -7.44
C LEU A 154 8.83 -18.78 -6.13
N LEU A 155 7.84 -18.65 -5.24
CA LEU A 155 7.84 -19.27 -3.91
C LEU A 155 7.51 -20.78 -3.94
N ARG A 156 7.23 -21.35 -5.12
CA ARG A 156 7.14 -22.81 -5.31
C ARG A 156 8.46 -23.51 -4.99
N ASP A 157 9.56 -22.87 -5.36
CA ASP A 157 10.88 -23.32 -4.95
C ASP A 157 11.01 -23.09 -3.44
N GLN A 158 11.11 -24.17 -2.67
CA GLN A 158 11.22 -24.14 -1.22
C GLN A 158 12.47 -23.38 -0.73
N ASN A 159 13.52 -23.36 -1.54
CA ASN A 159 14.81 -22.73 -1.24
C ASN A 159 14.96 -21.34 -1.86
N MET A 160 13.88 -20.76 -2.40
CA MET A 160 13.90 -19.45 -3.04
C MET A 160 14.52 -18.38 -2.13
N LYS A 161 15.42 -17.58 -2.72
CA LYS A 161 16.01 -16.39 -2.10
C LYS A 161 15.76 -15.21 -3.02
N LEU A 162 14.64 -14.53 -2.82
CA LEU A 162 14.25 -13.37 -3.61
C LEU A 162 15.28 -12.25 -3.44
N ARG A 163 15.50 -11.49 -4.52
CA ARG A 163 16.40 -10.32 -4.54
C ARG A 163 17.85 -10.67 -4.16
N THR A 164 18.32 -11.81 -4.64
CA THR A 164 19.72 -12.29 -4.52
C THR A 164 20.17 -12.89 -5.85
N THR A 165 21.44 -13.29 -5.94
CA THR A 165 22.01 -14.00 -7.08
C THR A 165 21.65 -15.50 -7.13
N TYR A 166 20.74 -15.95 -6.26
CA TYR A 166 20.26 -17.33 -6.27
C TYR A 166 19.84 -17.78 -7.70
N PRO A 167 20.38 -18.89 -8.24
CA PRO A 167 20.20 -19.25 -9.64
C PRO A 167 18.74 -19.35 -10.09
N GLY A 168 17.86 -19.84 -9.22
CA GLY A 168 16.42 -19.93 -9.51
C GLY A 168 15.76 -18.56 -9.68
N PHE A 169 16.20 -17.55 -8.91
CA PHE A 169 15.69 -16.19 -8.98
C PHE A 169 16.28 -15.45 -10.19
N THR A 170 17.60 -15.48 -10.38
CA THR A 170 18.25 -14.79 -11.50
C THR A 170 17.83 -15.35 -12.87
N ALA A 171 17.60 -16.66 -12.99
CA ALA A 171 17.02 -17.25 -14.20
C ALA A 171 15.61 -16.71 -14.50
N ALA A 172 14.78 -16.56 -13.47
CA ALA A 172 13.44 -16.00 -13.60
C ALA A 172 13.49 -14.51 -14.00
N VAL A 173 14.34 -13.71 -13.36
CA VAL A 173 14.56 -12.29 -13.71
C VAL A 173 15.02 -12.15 -15.16
N ASN A 174 15.96 -13.00 -15.60
CA ASN A 174 16.42 -13.02 -16.98
C ASN A 174 15.28 -13.33 -17.96
N SER A 175 14.42 -14.30 -17.65
CA SER A 175 13.24 -14.63 -18.46
C SER A 175 12.29 -13.43 -18.58
N PHE A 176 11.98 -12.78 -17.46
CA PHE A 176 11.13 -11.61 -17.44
C PHE A 176 11.71 -10.43 -18.23
N PHE A 177 12.98 -10.08 -17.97
CA PHE A 177 13.65 -8.99 -18.66
C PHE A 177 13.84 -9.27 -20.15
N ASN A 178 13.99 -10.53 -20.57
CA ASN A 178 13.99 -10.89 -21.99
C ASN A 178 12.70 -10.51 -22.72
N GLN A 179 11.56 -10.41 -22.02
CA GLN A 179 10.29 -9.99 -22.59
C GLN A 179 10.02 -8.51 -22.36
N LEU A 180 10.15 -8.05 -21.11
CA LEU A 180 9.90 -6.65 -20.75
C LEU A 180 10.79 -5.69 -21.54
N ILE A 181 12.11 -5.95 -21.61
CA ILE A 181 13.03 -4.99 -22.22
C ILE A 181 12.79 -4.87 -23.73
N LYS A 182 12.39 -5.94 -24.42
CA LYS A 182 11.95 -5.88 -25.82
C LYS A 182 10.78 -4.93 -26.04
N LYS A 183 9.90 -4.77 -25.04
CA LYS A 183 8.75 -3.88 -25.09
C LYS A 183 9.10 -2.41 -24.90
N VAL A 184 10.21 -2.09 -24.23
CA VAL A 184 10.55 -0.70 -23.86
C VAL A 184 11.77 -0.13 -24.59
N VAL A 185 12.60 -0.98 -25.24
CA VAL A 185 13.83 -0.53 -25.91
C VAL A 185 13.56 0.53 -27.00
N SER A 186 12.48 0.39 -27.78
CA SER A 186 12.08 1.38 -28.81
C SER A 186 11.55 2.68 -28.21
N HIS A 187 11.21 2.71 -26.92
CA HIS A 187 10.70 3.88 -26.21
C HIS A 187 11.79 4.67 -25.49
N GLN A 188 13.04 4.24 -25.59
CA GLN A 188 14.20 4.99 -25.12
C GLN A 188 14.39 6.30 -25.88
N TYR A 189 14.85 7.34 -25.19
CA TYR A 189 15.14 8.64 -25.77
C TYR A 189 16.10 8.53 -26.97
N SER A 190 17.17 7.74 -26.82
CA SER A 190 18.15 7.42 -27.86
C SER A 190 17.55 6.73 -29.10
N LYS A 191 16.33 6.19 -28.98
CA LYS A 191 15.57 5.52 -30.05
C LYS A 191 14.35 6.31 -30.51
N GLY A 192 14.17 7.55 -30.05
CA GLY A 192 13.04 8.38 -30.45
C GLY A 192 11.87 8.39 -29.48
N GLY A 193 11.95 7.68 -28.34
CA GLY A 193 10.88 7.63 -27.34
C GLY A 193 11.04 8.62 -26.18
N PRO A 194 10.17 8.51 -25.15
CA PRO A 194 10.16 9.42 -24.01
C PRO A 194 10.99 8.96 -22.80
N ILE A 195 11.51 7.72 -22.77
CA ILE A 195 12.25 7.22 -21.61
C ILE A 195 13.63 7.89 -21.56
N ILE A 196 13.89 8.66 -20.50
CA ILE A 196 15.14 9.40 -20.31
C ILE A 196 16.02 8.82 -19.19
N ALA A 197 15.46 7.99 -18.32
CA ALA A 197 16.20 7.25 -17.30
C ALA A 197 15.50 5.94 -16.94
N VAL A 198 16.28 4.98 -16.43
CA VAL A 198 15.80 3.67 -15.99
C VAL A 198 16.36 3.33 -14.61
N GLN A 199 15.50 2.96 -13.67
CA GLN A 199 15.95 2.55 -12.33
C GLN A 199 16.45 1.10 -12.32
N VAL A 200 17.54 0.86 -11.60
CA VAL A 200 18.09 -0.46 -11.31
C VAL A 200 17.57 -0.91 -9.94
N GLU A 201 16.76 -1.96 -9.91
CA GLU A 201 16.15 -2.49 -8.68
C GLU A 201 15.25 -1.45 -7.97
N ASN A 202 14.97 -1.61 -6.68
CA ASN A 202 14.25 -0.64 -5.86
C ASN A 202 14.58 -0.75 -4.36
N GLU A 203 15.13 0.32 -3.78
CA GLU A 203 15.47 0.42 -2.36
C GLU A 203 16.22 -0.82 -1.85
N TYR A 204 17.25 -1.23 -2.60
CA TYR A 204 17.99 -2.45 -2.28
C TYR A 204 18.72 -2.33 -0.95
N GLY A 205 19.14 -1.13 -0.55
CA GLY A 205 19.84 -0.89 0.70
C GLY A 205 19.04 -1.29 1.95
N SER A 206 17.71 -1.21 1.88
CA SER A 206 16.81 -1.69 2.95
C SER A 206 16.73 -3.22 3.05
N PHE A 207 17.23 -3.94 2.04
CA PHE A 207 17.28 -5.40 1.98
C PHE A 207 18.71 -5.93 2.10
N ALA A 208 19.60 -5.51 1.18
CA ALA A 208 21.05 -5.66 1.14
C ALA A 208 21.55 -6.96 1.76
N ARG A 209 21.30 -8.08 1.07
CA ARG A 209 21.74 -9.42 1.49
C ARG A 209 22.83 -10.02 0.60
N ASP A 210 23.02 -9.46 -0.59
CA ASP A 210 23.87 -10.01 -1.63
C ASP A 210 24.50 -8.86 -2.44
N GLU A 211 25.83 -8.73 -2.36
CA GLU A 211 26.58 -7.65 -2.99
C GLU A 211 26.68 -7.81 -4.53
N ASP A 212 26.53 -9.03 -5.04
CA ASP A 212 26.62 -9.35 -6.48
C ASP A 212 25.29 -9.14 -7.22
N TYR A 213 24.18 -9.00 -6.48
CA TYR A 213 22.85 -8.90 -7.05
C TYR A 213 22.61 -7.58 -7.81
N MET A 214 23.00 -6.43 -7.24
CA MET A 214 22.84 -5.14 -7.91
C MET A 214 23.65 -5.03 -9.22
N PRO A 215 24.94 -5.45 -9.25
CA PRO A 215 25.68 -5.62 -10.50
C PRO A 215 24.96 -6.50 -11.53
N PHE A 216 24.38 -7.63 -11.09
CA PHE A 216 23.61 -8.52 -11.97
C PHE A 216 22.40 -7.82 -12.59
N ILE A 217 21.56 -7.11 -11.81
CA ILE A 217 20.39 -6.41 -12.34
C ILE A 217 20.80 -5.32 -13.34
N LYS A 218 21.84 -4.55 -13.01
CA LYS A 218 22.38 -3.52 -13.90
C LYS A 218 22.81 -4.12 -15.24
N GLU A 219 23.61 -5.18 -15.20
CA GLU A 219 24.08 -5.85 -16.42
C GLU A 219 22.93 -6.49 -17.21
N ALA A 220 21.92 -7.02 -16.51
CA ALA A 220 20.74 -7.58 -17.15
C ALA A 220 19.96 -6.53 -17.96
N LEU A 221 19.91 -5.27 -17.51
CA LEU A 221 19.32 -4.16 -18.25
C LEU A 221 20.20 -3.73 -19.43
N LEU A 222 21.50 -3.49 -19.19
CA LEU A 222 22.45 -3.02 -20.20
C LEU A 222 22.60 -3.99 -21.37
N SER A 223 22.83 -5.28 -21.07
CA SER A 223 22.98 -6.34 -22.09
C SER A 223 21.75 -6.53 -22.98
N ARG A 224 20.58 -6.05 -22.54
CA ARG A 224 19.31 -6.10 -23.28
C ARG A 224 18.97 -4.81 -24.03
N GLY A 225 19.91 -3.86 -24.05
CA GLY A 225 19.82 -2.66 -24.88
C GLY A 225 19.29 -1.43 -24.15
N ILE A 226 19.25 -1.42 -22.81
CA ILE A 226 19.05 -0.18 -22.07
C ILE A 226 20.32 0.65 -22.15
N THR A 227 20.21 1.89 -22.66
CA THR A 227 21.33 2.82 -22.86
C THR A 227 21.14 4.16 -22.15
N GLU A 228 19.95 4.43 -21.62
CA GLU A 228 19.66 5.69 -20.92
C GLU A 228 20.29 5.74 -19.53
N LEU A 229 20.24 6.92 -18.89
CA LEU A 229 20.78 7.12 -17.55
C LEU A 229 20.20 6.08 -16.58
N LEU A 230 21.08 5.27 -16.00
CA LEU A 230 20.71 4.37 -14.92
C LEU A 230 20.73 5.10 -13.59
N LEU A 231 19.77 4.78 -12.72
CA LEU A 231 19.72 5.31 -11.36
C LEU A 231 19.32 4.24 -10.35
N THR A 232 19.65 4.45 -9.07
CA THR A 232 19.14 3.70 -7.91
C THR A 232 18.44 4.67 -6.96
N SER A 233 17.57 4.18 -6.10
CA SER A 233 16.84 5.01 -5.14
C SER A 233 16.77 4.33 -3.78
N ASP A 234 17.20 5.03 -2.74
CA ASP A 234 17.17 4.54 -1.36
C ASP A 234 16.87 5.67 -0.37
N ASN A 235 16.37 5.30 0.80
CA ASN A 235 16.34 6.22 1.93
C ASN A 235 17.77 6.41 2.52
N ARG A 236 17.90 7.30 3.51
CA ARG A 236 19.18 7.60 4.19
C ARG A 236 19.96 6.35 4.61
N ASP A 237 19.29 5.38 5.21
CA ASP A 237 19.94 4.17 5.74
C ASP A 237 20.36 3.23 4.60
N GLY A 238 19.52 3.14 3.56
CA GLY A 238 19.76 2.30 2.39
C GLY A 238 20.87 2.80 1.47
N LEU A 239 21.13 4.13 1.42
CA LEU A 239 22.19 4.71 0.57
C LEU A 239 23.59 4.08 0.79
N ARG A 240 23.85 3.47 1.95
CA ARG A 240 25.11 2.77 2.24
C ARG A 240 25.34 1.53 1.39
N HIS A 241 24.26 0.86 0.98
CA HIS A 241 24.31 -0.49 0.39
C HIS A 241 23.45 -0.65 -0.86
N GLY A 242 22.62 0.34 -1.20
CA GLY A 242 21.70 0.27 -2.35
C GLY A 242 22.27 0.81 -3.66
N GLY A 243 23.43 1.47 -3.63
CA GLY A 243 24.09 1.99 -4.82
C GLY A 243 24.69 0.89 -5.72
N VAL A 244 24.86 1.21 -7.01
CA VAL A 244 25.63 0.36 -7.95
C VAL A 244 26.47 1.23 -8.87
N LYS A 245 27.75 0.88 -9.04
CA LYS A 245 28.68 1.63 -9.88
C LYS A 245 28.14 1.83 -11.30
N GLY A 246 28.10 3.07 -11.75
CA GLY A 246 27.62 3.45 -13.09
C GLY A 246 26.14 3.85 -13.14
N ALA A 247 25.41 3.75 -12.03
CA ALA A 247 24.10 4.37 -11.86
C ALA A 247 24.22 5.63 -10.98
N LEU A 248 23.33 6.61 -11.19
CA LEU A 248 23.18 7.76 -10.31
C LEU A 248 22.42 7.34 -9.05
N GLU A 249 22.94 7.66 -7.87
CA GLU A 249 22.23 7.38 -6.62
C GLU A 249 21.24 8.52 -6.34
N THR A 250 20.00 8.16 -5.99
CA THR A 250 18.92 9.11 -5.67
C THR A 250 18.35 8.80 -4.30
N ILE A 251 17.65 9.78 -3.70
CA ILE A 251 17.22 9.68 -2.31
C ILE A 251 15.69 9.67 -2.17
N ASN A 252 15.19 8.92 -1.20
CA ASN A 252 13.76 8.83 -0.86
C ASN A 252 13.51 9.37 0.54
N PHE A 253 12.52 10.27 0.69
CA PHE A 253 12.11 10.78 2.00
C PHE A 253 10.76 11.54 1.94
N GLN A 254 10.10 11.69 3.09
CA GLN A 254 9.00 12.65 3.28
C GLN A 254 9.48 13.97 3.89
N LYS A 255 10.49 13.93 4.77
CA LYS A 255 11.05 15.11 5.43
C LYS A 255 12.46 15.38 4.92
N LEU A 256 12.72 16.63 4.56
CA LEU A 256 14.04 17.06 4.16
C LEU A 256 14.96 17.17 5.39
N ASN A 257 16.09 16.47 5.33
CA ASN A 257 17.17 16.60 6.29
C ASN A 257 18.47 16.91 5.54
N LEU A 258 19.06 18.08 5.80
CA LEU A 258 20.27 18.54 5.13
C LEU A 258 21.48 17.61 5.36
N ASN A 259 21.50 16.83 6.44
CA ASN A 259 22.56 15.86 6.66
C ASN A 259 22.49 14.69 5.67
N ASP A 260 21.28 14.31 5.26
CA ASP A 260 21.09 13.24 4.28
C ASP A 260 21.54 13.71 2.89
N ILE A 261 21.31 15.00 2.59
CA ILE A 261 21.80 15.64 1.37
C ILE A 261 23.34 15.71 1.36
N LYS A 262 23.95 16.12 2.47
CA LYS A 262 25.42 16.12 2.63
C LYS A 262 26.01 14.71 2.51
N TYR A 263 25.31 13.70 3.01
CA TYR A 263 25.74 12.32 2.89
C TYR A 263 25.74 11.86 1.43
N LEU A 264 24.67 12.16 0.68
CA LEU A 264 24.60 11.90 -0.77
C LEU A 264 25.72 12.62 -1.54
N ASP A 265 26.01 13.89 -1.19
CA ASP A 265 27.14 14.64 -1.75
C ASP A 265 28.50 13.99 -1.46
N GLY A 266 28.64 13.35 -0.30
CA GLY A 266 29.84 12.60 0.06
C GLY A 266 30.03 11.33 -0.76
N ILE A 267 28.94 10.64 -1.13
CA ILE A 267 28.98 9.44 -1.97
C ILE A 267 29.25 9.79 -3.44
N GLN A 268 28.59 10.83 -3.95
CA GLN A 268 28.63 11.20 -5.36
C GLN A 268 28.81 12.71 -5.57
N PRO A 269 30.01 13.25 -5.31
CA PRO A 269 30.26 14.69 -5.39
C PRO A 269 30.04 15.23 -6.80
N ASN A 270 29.53 16.46 -6.89
CA ASN A 270 29.26 17.18 -8.14
C ASN A 270 28.27 16.48 -9.08
N LYS A 271 27.39 15.62 -8.54
CA LYS A 271 26.26 15.03 -9.26
C LYS A 271 24.96 15.81 -9.01
N PRO A 272 24.00 15.76 -9.94
CA PRO A 272 22.70 16.35 -9.68
C PRO A 272 21.95 15.50 -8.67
N LYS A 273 21.09 16.15 -7.90
CA LYS A 273 20.31 15.50 -6.85
C LYS A 273 18.87 15.35 -7.32
N LEU A 274 18.32 14.17 -7.06
CA LEU A 274 16.93 13.84 -7.32
C LEU A 274 16.35 13.17 -6.09
N VAL A 275 15.24 13.70 -5.60
CA VAL A 275 14.36 12.97 -4.68
C VAL A 275 13.50 12.04 -5.52
N MET A 276 13.85 10.76 -5.61
CA MET A 276 13.14 9.81 -6.49
C MET A 276 11.79 9.41 -5.91
N GLU A 277 11.66 9.35 -4.59
CA GLU A 277 10.37 9.23 -3.92
C GLU A 277 10.25 10.30 -2.85
N TYR A 278 9.57 11.39 -3.19
CA TYR A 278 9.03 12.29 -2.20
C TYR A 278 7.66 11.80 -1.76
N TRP A 279 7.56 11.24 -0.56
CA TRP A 279 6.32 10.63 -0.07
C TRP A 279 5.25 11.70 0.25
N SER A 280 4.42 12.06 -0.73
CA SER A 280 3.45 13.17 -0.65
C SER A 280 2.21 12.89 0.19
N GLY A 281 2.11 11.69 0.74
CA GLY A 281 1.10 11.23 1.67
C GLY A 281 1.49 9.83 2.15
N TRP A 282 0.54 8.96 2.45
CA TRP A 282 0.84 7.60 2.93
C TRP A 282 -0.29 6.61 2.66
N PHE A 283 0.00 5.31 2.72
CA PHE A 283 -0.97 4.22 2.51
C PHE A 283 -1.66 3.78 3.81
N ASP A 284 -2.79 3.09 3.68
CA ASP A 284 -3.57 2.61 4.84
C ASP A 284 -3.54 1.08 5.02
N LEU A 285 -3.78 0.67 6.26
CA LEU A 285 -3.89 -0.71 6.70
C LEU A 285 -5.30 -0.98 7.23
N TRP A 286 -5.83 -2.18 6.98
CA TRP A 286 -7.12 -2.56 7.56
C TRP A 286 -7.04 -2.58 9.10
N GLY A 287 -8.03 -1.97 9.75
CA GLY A 287 -8.17 -1.83 11.19
C GLY A 287 -7.45 -0.62 11.80
N ASP A 288 -6.72 0.16 11.00
CA ASP A 288 -6.05 1.40 11.44
C ASP A 288 -6.85 2.65 10.99
N LEU A 289 -6.27 3.85 11.10
CA LEU A 289 -6.88 5.12 10.65
C LEU A 289 -6.36 5.51 9.26
N HIS A 290 -7.11 6.35 8.54
CA HIS A 290 -6.73 6.89 7.23
C HIS A 290 -5.62 7.94 7.37
N HIS A 291 -4.48 7.72 6.72
CA HIS A 291 -3.34 8.63 6.82
C HIS A 291 -3.52 9.86 5.94
N VAL A 292 -3.31 11.03 6.54
CA VAL A 292 -3.30 12.33 5.86
C VAL A 292 -1.99 13.04 6.16
N TYR A 293 -1.37 13.62 5.14
CA TYR A 293 -0.23 14.50 5.24
C TYR A 293 -0.65 15.88 4.75
N THR A 294 -0.74 16.88 5.61
CA THR A 294 -1.40 18.13 5.21
C THR A 294 -0.65 18.88 4.09
N ALA A 295 -1.37 19.70 3.33
CA ALA A 295 -0.73 20.50 2.29
C ALA A 295 0.19 21.57 2.89
N GLU A 296 -0.17 22.06 4.07
CA GLU A 296 0.58 23.01 4.90
C GLU A 296 1.95 22.46 5.32
N ASP A 297 2.05 21.15 5.58
CA ASP A 297 3.32 20.51 5.89
C ASP A 297 4.12 20.13 4.63
N MET A 298 3.44 19.76 3.55
CA MET A 298 4.06 19.29 2.30
C MET A 298 4.73 20.42 1.51
N ILE A 299 4.01 21.52 1.29
CA ILE A 299 4.44 22.59 0.37
C ILE A 299 5.75 23.25 0.80
N PRO A 300 6.02 23.54 2.09
CA PRO A 300 7.31 24.07 2.52
C PRO A 300 8.48 23.15 2.20
N VAL A 301 8.32 21.83 2.38
CA VAL A 301 9.37 20.85 2.10
C VAL A 301 9.66 20.80 0.60
N VAL A 302 8.63 20.72 -0.24
CA VAL A 302 8.79 20.75 -1.71
C VAL A 302 9.46 22.04 -2.16
N THR A 303 9.04 23.19 -1.60
CA THR A 303 9.65 24.49 -1.92
C THR A 303 11.14 24.51 -1.58
N GLU A 304 11.54 23.95 -0.45
CA GLU A 304 12.95 23.92 -0.04
C GLU A 304 13.79 22.98 -0.92
N ILE A 305 13.26 21.81 -1.29
CA ILE A 305 13.90 20.89 -2.27
C ILE A 305 14.23 21.65 -3.56
N LEU A 306 13.25 22.38 -4.11
CA LEU A 306 13.43 23.11 -5.36
C LEU A 306 14.38 24.32 -5.21
N LYS A 307 14.38 25.02 -4.07
CA LYS A 307 15.34 26.10 -3.76
C LYS A 307 16.79 25.61 -3.70
N LEU A 308 16.99 24.37 -3.22
CA LEU A 308 18.30 23.70 -3.24
C LEU A 308 18.72 23.25 -4.65
N GLY A 309 17.90 23.52 -5.68
CA GLY A 309 18.17 23.13 -7.06
C GLY A 309 18.01 21.63 -7.32
N MET A 310 17.44 20.88 -6.37
CA MET A 310 17.22 19.45 -6.50
C MET A 310 15.99 19.16 -7.34
N SER A 311 16.08 18.14 -8.18
CA SER A 311 14.91 17.59 -8.85
C SER A 311 14.06 16.75 -7.89
N ILE A 312 12.78 16.55 -8.22
CA ILE A 312 11.81 15.86 -7.36
C ILE A 312 10.90 14.95 -8.17
N ASN A 313 10.53 13.81 -7.61
CA ASN A 313 9.43 12.97 -8.08
C ASN A 313 8.43 12.74 -6.94
N LEU A 314 7.19 13.18 -7.14
CA LEU A 314 6.11 13.03 -6.16
C LEU A 314 5.63 11.56 -6.13
N TYR A 315 5.79 10.89 -4.99
CA TYR A 315 5.32 9.52 -4.76
C TYR A 315 4.22 9.54 -3.67
N MET A 316 2.95 9.37 -3.98
CA MET A 316 2.32 9.29 -5.29
C MET A 316 1.84 10.66 -5.76
N PHE A 317 1.99 10.97 -7.05
CA PHE A 317 1.24 12.09 -7.62
C PHE A 317 -0.25 11.71 -7.79
N HIS A 318 -0.49 10.48 -8.24
CA HIS A 318 -1.80 9.84 -8.24
C HIS A 318 -1.62 8.36 -7.92
N GLY A 319 -2.19 7.92 -6.80
CA GLY A 319 -2.03 6.54 -6.38
C GLY A 319 -3.02 5.58 -7.05
N GLY A 320 -4.31 5.92 -7.11
CA GLY A 320 -5.35 5.09 -7.74
C GLY A 320 -5.86 3.97 -6.82
N THR A 321 -6.07 2.77 -7.36
CA THR A 321 -6.68 1.64 -6.62
C THR A 321 -5.87 0.35 -6.77
N ASN A 322 -5.71 -0.39 -5.68
CA ASN A 322 -5.22 -1.77 -5.68
C ASN A 322 -6.33 -2.75 -6.08
N PHE A 323 -6.75 -2.74 -7.35
CA PHE A 323 -7.84 -3.60 -7.81
C PHE A 323 -7.57 -5.10 -7.55
N GLY A 324 -8.64 -5.85 -7.31
CA GLY A 324 -8.56 -7.27 -7.03
C GLY A 324 -7.80 -7.62 -5.75
N PHE A 325 -6.87 -8.56 -5.87
CA PHE A 325 -6.09 -9.09 -4.74
C PHE A 325 -4.66 -8.51 -4.70
N MET A 326 -4.45 -7.35 -5.29
CA MET A 326 -3.13 -6.81 -5.54
C MET A 326 -2.56 -5.96 -4.41
N SER A 327 -3.35 -5.63 -3.39
CA SER A 327 -2.81 -4.98 -2.19
C SER A 327 -1.81 -5.91 -1.49
N GLY A 328 -0.67 -5.35 -1.08
CA GLY A 328 0.29 -6.10 -0.28
C GLY A 328 0.00 -6.06 1.22
N ALA A 329 1.02 -6.37 2.01
CA ALA A 329 0.95 -6.31 3.46
C ALA A 329 2.21 -5.68 4.06
N PHE A 330 2.06 -5.05 5.23
CA PHE A 330 3.14 -4.47 6.01
C PHE A 330 3.52 -5.40 7.15
N ALA A 331 4.81 -5.61 7.43
CA ALA A 331 5.26 -6.52 8.50
C ALA A 331 6.49 -6.06 9.29
N VAL A 332 6.98 -4.83 9.09
CA VAL A 332 8.19 -4.36 9.77
C VAL A 332 7.87 -3.92 11.20
N GLY A 333 8.59 -4.47 12.18
CA GLY A 333 8.46 -4.10 13.59
C GLY A 333 7.15 -4.54 14.25
N ILE A 334 6.42 -5.49 13.64
CA ILE A 334 5.14 -5.99 14.15
C ILE A 334 5.12 -7.52 14.17
N PRO A 335 4.33 -8.15 15.06
CA PRO A 335 4.38 -9.60 15.25
C PRO A 335 3.78 -10.40 14.08
N ALA A 336 2.94 -9.78 13.25
CA ALA A 336 2.35 -10.41 12.08
C ALA A 336 2.05 -9.39 10.98
N PRO A 337 2.01 -9.81 9.70
CA PRO A 337 1.63 -8.93 8.60
C PRO A 337 0.24 -8.31 8.78
N LYS A 338 0.13 -7.00 8.54
CA LYS A 338 -1.13 -6.28 8.41
C LYS A 338 -1.44 -6.03 6.93
N PRO A 339 -2.62 -6.43 6.44
CA PRO A 339 -2.98 -6.21 5.04
C PRO A 339 -3.30 -4.74 4.75
N MET A 340 -2.87 -4.29 3.57
CA MET A 340 -3.16 -2.94 3.07
C MET A 340 -4.57 -2.86 2.47
N VAL A 341 -5.16 -1.67 2.52
CA VAL A 341 -6.50 -1.43 1.98
C VAL A 341 -6.53 -1.46 0.44
N THR A 342 -7.73 -1.53 -0.11
CA THR A 342 -7.95 -1.58 -1.56
C THR A 342 -7.70 -0.21 -2.20
N SER A 343 -8.15 0.87 -1.54
CA SER A 343 -7.83 2.22 -1.98
C SER A 343 -6.31 2.44 -1.93
N TYR A 344 -5.79 3.09 -2.95
CA TYR A 344 -4.44 3.62 -2.93
C TYR A 344 -4.49 5.13 -3.19
N ASP A 345 -5.48 5.80 -2.60
CA ASP A 345 -5.63 7.26 -2.62
C ASP A 345 -4.33 7.97 -2.21
N TYR A 346 -3.68 7.43 -1.18
CA TYR A 346 -2.39 7.85 -0.66
C TYR A 346 -2.40 9.28 -0.07
N ASP A 347 -3.56 9.94 0.03
CA ASP A 347 -3.65 11.38 0.23
C ASP A 347 -2.77 12.13 -0.81
N ALA A 348 -2.77 11.66 -2.05
CA ALA A 348 -1.98 12.20 -3.13
C ALA A 348 -2.52 13.56 -3.64
N PRO A 349 -1.74 14.33 -4.42
CA PRO A 349 -2.23 15.49 -5.15
C PRO A 349 -3.49 15.19 -5.98
N LEU A 350 -3.59 14.01 -6.59
CA LEU A 350 -4.84 13.52 -7.18
C LEU A 350 -5.41 12.36 -6.35
N SER A 351 -6.69 12.47 -5.96
CA SER A 351 -7.40 11.42 -5.21
C SER A 351 -7.46 10.08 -5.95
N GLU A 352 -7.95 9.01 -5.31
CA GLU A 352 -8.20 7.70 -5.94
C GLU A 352 -9.01 7.81 -7.25
N ALA A 353 -10.03 8.67 -7.28
CA ALA A 353 -10.85 8.89 -8.47
C ALA A 353 -10.25 9.93 -9.45
N GLY A 354 -9.11 10.52 -9.13
CA GLY A 354 -8.41 11.50 -9.96
C GLY A 354 -8.93 12.94 -9.81
N ASP A 355 -9.49 13.30 -8.65
CA ASP A 355 -9.90 14.68 -8.36
C ASP A 355 -8.70 15.55 -7.98
N TYR A 356 -8.80 16.85 -8.28
CA TYR A 356 -7.87 17.84 -7.75
C TYR A 356 -8.08 18.01 -6.24
N THR A 357 -7.00 17.96 -5.48
CA THR A 357 -6.99 18.27 -4.05
C THR A 357 -6.37 19.65 -3.79
N THR A 358 -6.43 20.11 -2.54
CA THR A 358 -5.70 21.32 -2.11
C THR A 358 -4.21 21.24 -2.44
N LYS A 359 -3.59 20.07 -2.25
CA LYS A 359 -2.18 19.83 -2.61
C LYS A 359 -1.93 20.08 -4.08
N TYR A 360 -2.80 19.61 -4.97
CA TYR A 360 -2.65 19.81 -6.41
C TYR A 360 -2.62 21.29 -6.78
N HIS A 361 -3.55 22.08 -6.25
CA HIS A 361 -3.62 23.51 -6.58
C HIS A 361 -2.41 24.29 -6.08
N LEU A 362 -1.93 23.98 -4.87
CA LEU A 362 -0.74 24.61 -4.30
C LEU A 362 0.55 24.20 -5.03
N LEU A 363 0.69 22.92 -5.36
CA LEU A 363 1.80 22.42 -6.18
C LEU A 363 1.80 23.06 -7.56
N ARG A 364 0.64 23.15 -8.22
CA ARG A 364 0.53 23.81 -9.53
C ARG A 364 0.96 25.26 -9.47
N ASN A 365 0.56 25.99 -8.43
CA ASN A 365 1.01 27.37 -8.21
C ASN A 365 2.53 27.43 -8.04
N LEU A 366 3.10 26.58 -7.18
CA LEU A 366 4.55 26.50 -6.96
C LEU A 366 5.30 26.19 -8.26
N PHE A 367 4.93 25.13 -8.97
CA PHE A 367 5.59 24.70 -10.19
C PHE A 367 5.45 25.71 -11.32
N SER A 368 4.40 26.54 -11.37
CA SER A 368 4.26 27.57 -12.40
C SER A 368 5.47 28.52 -12.51
N HIS A 369 6.19 28.75 -11.41
CA HIS A 369 7.40 29.59 -11.36
C HIS A 369 8.63 28.94 -12.01
N TYR A 370 8.57 27.63 -12.30
CA TYR A 370 9.63 26.84 -12.91
C TYR A 370 9.40 26.63 -14.42
N HIS A 371 8.35 27.22 -15.00
CA HIS A 371 8.07 27.18 -16.43
C HIS A 371 8.14 28.57 -17.04
N ALA A 372 8.75 28.68 -18.22
CA ALA A 372 8.79 29.93 -18.97
C ALA A 372 7.45 30.29 -19.63
N GLN A 373 6.61 29.28 -19.88
CA GLN A 373 5.29 29.42 -20.48
C GLN A 373 4.21 29.15 -19.43
N PRO A 374 3.02 29.76 -19.56
CA PRO A 374 1.89 29.44 -18.70
C PRO A 374 1.56 27.95 -18.73
N LEU A 375 1.23 27.39 -17.57
CA LEU A 375 0.82 26.00 -17.47
C LEU A 375 -0.49 25.76 -18.24
N PRO A 376 -0.66 24.58 -18.89
CA PRO A 376 -1.88 24.24 -19.62
C PRO A 376 -3.14 24.39 -18.76
N GLU A 377 -4.29 24.63 -19.37
CA GLU A 377 -5.56 24.64 -18.66
C GLU A 377 -5.85 23.31 -17.96
N LEU A 378 -6.63 23.36 -16.88
CA LEU A 378 -7.03 22.16 -16.15
C LEU A 378 -8.02 21.35 -16.99
N PRO A 379 -7.78 20.03 -17.19
CA PRO A 379 -8.82 19.14 -17.68
C PRO A 379 -10.10 19.25 -16.84
N SER A 380 -11.25 19.07 -17.48
CA SER A 380 -12.55 19.13 -16.80
C SER A 380 -12.67 18.08 -15.70
N HIS A 381 -13.44 18.40 -14.67
CA HIS A 381 -13.75 17.45 -13.61
C HIS A 381 -14.56 16.28 -14.17
N GLN A 382 -14.23 15.07 -13.68
CA GLN A 382 -15.03 13.90 -13.97
C GLN A 382 -16.22 13.87 -13.03
N GLU A 383 -17.43 13.93 -13.59
CA GLU A 383 -18.64 13.86 -12.80
C GLU A 383 -18.86 12.45 -12.25
N ARG A 384 -19.19 12.37 -10.96
CA ARG A 384 -19.60 11.15 -10.29
C ARG A 384 -21.11 11.06 -10.12
N ARG A 385 -21.60 9.86 -9.87
CA ARG A 385 -23.02 9.61 -9.60
C ARG A 385 -23.22 8.65 -8.43
N ALA A 386 -24.12 9.00 -7.52
CA ALA A 386 -24.74 8.03 -6.62
C ALA A 386 -25.88 7.35 -7.40
N TYR A 387 -25.66 6.12 -7.84
CA TYR A 387 -26.72 5.33 -8.47
C TYR A 387 -27.77 4.91 -7.44
N GLN A 388 -28.94 4.47 -7.92
CA GLN A 388 -29.97 3.97 -7.02
C GLN A 388 -29.46 2.71 -6.28
N PRO A 389 -29.77 2.57 -4.99
CA PRO A 389 -29.49 1.35 -4.24
C PRO A 389 -30.02 0.10 -4.97
N VAL A 390 -29.24 -0.98 -4.95
CA VAL A 390 -29.66 -2.26 -5.53
C VAL A 390 -29.83 -3.29 -4.43
N VAL A 391 -30.83 -4.14 -4.58
CA VAL A 391 -31.09 -5.28 -3.69
C VAL A 391 -30.47 -6.53 -4.28
N ILE A 392 -29.98 -7.42 -3.43
CA ILE A 392 -29.55 -8.74 -3.85
C ILE A 392 -30.78 -9.56 -4.26
N HIS A 393 -30.70 -10.23 -5.41
CA HIS A 393 -31.78 -11.08 -5.91
C HIS A 393 -31.53 -12.55 -5.64
N GLN A 394 -30.27 -12.96 -5.79
CA GLN A 394 -29.88 -14.36 -5.70
C GLN A 394 -28.60 -14.53 -4.88
N HIS A 395 -28.47 -15.71 -4.28
CA HIS A 395 -27.27 -16.12 -3.60
C HIS A 395 -26.86 -17.53 -4.03
N LEU A 396 -25.57 -17.83 -3.91
CA LEU A 396 -24.97 -19.13 -4.14
C LEU A 396 -24.06 -19.45 -2.97
N SER A 397 -24.32 -20.57 -2.30
CA SER A 397 -23.47 -21.03 -1.21
C SER A 397 -22.05 -21.31 -1.70
N LEU A 398 -21.04 -21.03 -0.87
CA LEU A 398 -19.67 -21.44 -1.17
C LEU A 398 -19.60 -22.93 -1.54
N TRP A 399 -20.22 -23.80 -0.75
CA TRP A 399 -20.14 -25.25 -0.94
C TRP A 399 -20.79 -25.73 -2.25
N ASP A 400 -21.82 -25.02 -2.72
CA ASP A 400 -22.51 -25.34 -3.97
C ASP A 400 -21.74 -24.84 -5.20
N SER A 401 -20.73 -23.98 -5.00
CA SER A 401 -19.84 -23.47 -6.06
C SER A 401 -18.60 -24.34 -6.31
N LEU A 402 -18.38 -25.38 -5.50
CA LEU A 402 -17.15 -26.17 -5.51
C LEU A 402 -17.19 -27.25 -6.60
N HIS A 403 -16.34 -27.12 -7.63
CA HIS A 403 -16.28 -28.08 -8.73
C HIS A 403 -14.95 -28.83 -8.83
N PHE A 404 -13.85 -28.22 -8.37
CA PHE A 404 -12.52 -28.80 -8.45
C PHE A 404 -12.09 -29.36 -7.10
N THR A 405 -11.42 -30.51 -7.07
CA THR A 405 -11.04 -31.20 -5.83
C THR A 405 -9.71 -31.91 -6.01
N ASP A 406 -8.70 -31.46 -5.28
CA ASP A 406 -7.46 -32.21 -5.08
C ASP A 406 -7.50 -32.93 -3.75
N LYS A 407 -6.86 -34.10 -3.69
CA LYS A 407 -6.66 -34.86 -2.45
C LYS A 407 -5.17 -34.89 -2.12
N SER A 408 -4.85 -34.69 -0.85
CA SER A 408 -3.49 -34.73 -0.34
C SER A 408 -3.47 -35.31 1.07
N GLU A 409 -2.46 -36.13 1.37
CA GLU A 409 -2.27 -36.67 2.72
C GLU A 409 -1.94 -35.54 3.72
N LYS A 410 -1.23 -34.51 3.27
CA LYS A 410 -0.77 -33.37 4.08
C LYS A 410 -1.32 -32.03 3.55
N PRO A 411 -1.37 -30.97 4.37
CA PRO A 411 -1.65 -29.63 3.87
C PRO A 411 -0.67 -29.22 2.76
N VAL A 412 -1.18 -28.57 1.72
CA VAL A 412 -0.39 -28.02 0.61
C VAL A 412 -0.67 -26.53 0.51
N ASN A 413 0.35 -25.70 0.57
CA ASN A 413 0.20 -24.25 0.46
C ASN A 413 -0.26 -23.82 -0.94
N MET A 414 -0.75 -22.59 -1.05
CA MET A 414 -1.36 -22.06 -2.27
C MET A 414 -0.40 -22.14 -3.47
N GLU A 415 0.88 -21.80 -3.29
CA GLU A 415 1.85 -21.78 -4.37
C GLU A 415 2.14 -23.18 -4.93
N ASN A 416 2.08 -24.23 -4.13
CA ASN A 416 2.36 -25.60 -4.57
C ASN A 416 1.12 -26.41 -4.98
N LEU A 417 -0.08 -25.83 -4.96
CA LEU A 417 -1.27 -26.50 -5.47
C LEU A 417 -1.09 -26.89 -6.95
N PRO A 418 -1.60 -28.05 -7.41
CA PRO A 418 -1.51 -28.49 -8.80
C PRO A 418 -2.59 -27.83 -9.67
N VAL A 419 -2.79 -26.51 -9.52
CA VAL A 419 -3.74 -25.68 -10.27
C VAL A 419 -3.02 -24.68 -11.17
N ASN A 420 -3.77 -24.03 -12.07
CA ASN A 420 -3.24 -23.03 -13.01
C ASN A 420 -2.02 -23.56 -13.79
N ASN A 421 -2.20 -24.70 -14.47
CA ASN A 421 -1.12 -25.37 -15.20
C ASN A 421 0.11 -25.68 -14.33
N ASN A 422 -0.13 -26.10 -13.08
CA ASN A 422 0.91 -26.36 -12.08
C ASN A 422 1.76 -25.12 -11.70
N ASN A 423 1.18 -23.91 -11.77
CA ASN A 423 1.77 -22.68 -11.23
C ASN A 423 1.28 -22.34 -9.81
N GLY A 424 0.35 -23.13 -9.27
CA GLY A 424 -0.25 -22.86 -7.98
C GLY A 424 -1.33 -21.80 -8.03
N GLN A 425 -1.85 -21.46 -6.88
CA GLN A 425 -2.83 -20.42 -6.68
C GLN A 425 -2.15 -19.15 -6.17
N SER A 426 -2.23 -18.07 -6.94
CA SER A 426 -1.59 -16.81 -6.56
C SER A 426 -2.39 -16.02 -5.53
N TYR A 427 -3.72 -16.00 -5.64
CA TYR A 427 -4.58 -15.08 -4.90
C TYR A 427 -5.91 -15.74 -4.49
N GLY A 428 -6.73 -15.01 -3.73
CA GLY A 428 -8.07 -15.46 -3.33
C GLY A 428 -8.07 -16.31 -2.06
N TYR A 429 -8.91 -17.35 -2.07
CA TYR A 429 -9.15 -18.23 -0.93
C TYR A 429 -8.85 -19.68 -1.28
N THR A 430 -8.50 -20.51 -0.29
CA THR A 430 -8.36 -21.96 -0.46
C THR A 430 -9.11 -22.66 0.66
N LEU A 431 -9.97 -23.61 0.29
CA LEU A 431 -10.71 -24.42 1.23
C LEU A 431 -9.98 -25.75 1.47
N TYR A 432 -9.65 -26.02 2.73
CA TYR A 432 -9.05 -27.28 3.18
C TYR A 432 -10.07 -28.05 4.01
N GLU A 433 -10.40 -29.27 3.61
CA GLU A 433 -11.35 -30.13 4.31
C GLU A 433 -10.72 -31.44 4.73
N THR A 434 -10.99 -31.89 5.96
CA THR A 434 -10.59 -33.22 6.44
C THR A 434 -11.68 -33.81 7.34
N THR A 435 -11.60 -35.10 7.61
CA THR A 435 -12.54 -35.80 8.50
C THR A 435 -11.98 -35.89 9.92
N ILE A 436 -12.78 -35.49 10.91
CA ILE A 436 -12.47 -35.64 12.32
C ILE A 436 -13.49 -36.56 13.01
N THR A 437 -13.05 -37.34 14.00
CA THR A 437 -13.90 -38.25 14.79
C THR A 437 -13.92 -37.92 16.28
N SER A 438 -12.95 -37.15 16.76
CA SER A 438 -12.82 -36.74 18.15
C SER A 438 -13.19 -35.27 18.33
N LYS A 439 -13.73 -34.92 19.51
CA LYS A 439 -13.74 -33.54 20.00
C LYS A 439 -12.34 -33.13 20.45
N GLY A 440 -12.11 -31.85 20.66
CA GLY A 440 -10.87 -31.38 21.26
C GLY A 440 -10.39 -30.03 20.80
N ILE A 441 -9.10 -29.78 21.04
CA ILE A 441 -8.45 -28.50 20.73
C ILE A 441 -7.79 -28.62 19.36
N LEU A 442 -8.26 -27.82 18.41
CA LEU A 442 -7.60 -27.54 17.15
C LEU A 442 -6.49 -26.52 17.41
N ASN A 443 -5.28 -26.80 16.94
CA ASN A 443 -4.14 -25.90 17.05
C ASN A 443 -3.50 -25.73 15.67
N SER A 444 -3.38 -24.49 15.20
CA SER A 444 -2.82 -24.15 13.90
C SER A 444 -1.29 -24.16 13.85
N LYS A 445 -0.62 -24.18 15.00
CA LYS A 445 0.84 -24.04 15.15
C LYS A 445 1.42 -22.86 14.39
N ASN A 446 0.63 -21.78 14.26
CA ASN A 446 0.96 -20.63 13.44
C ASN A 446 1.23 -20.96 11.95
N ASN A 447 0.63 -22.04 11.42
CA ASN A 447 0.77 -22.47 10.02
C ASN A 447 -0.31 -21.93 9.08
N ILE A 448 -1.16 -21.02 9.56
CA ILE A 448 -2.17 -20.33 8.75
C ILE A 448 -1.58 -19.02 8.20
N ARG A 449 -1.67 -18.84 6.89
CA ARG A 449 -1.22 -17.66 6.17
C ARG A 449 -2.33 -17.16 5.23
N ASP A 450 -3.15 -16.18 5.59
CA ASP A 450 -3.04 -15.30 6.77
C ASP A 450 -4.16 -15.50 7.79
N ARG A 451 -5.37 -15.81 7.32
CA ARG A 451 -6.57 -15.92 8.16
C ARG A 451 -7.45 -17.05 7.67
N ALA A 452 -8.02 -17.84 8.58
CA ALA A 452 -8.90 -18.96 8.27
C ALA A 452 -10.25 -18.85 8.98
N LEU A 453 -11.34 -19.01 8.24
CA LEU A 453 -12.65 -19.31 8.80
C LEU A 453 -12.75 -20.82 9.03
N VAL A 454 -13.08 -21.24 10.26
CA VAL A 454 -13.17 -22.64 10.66
C VAL A 454 -14.62 -23.08 10.73
N PHE A 455 -14.95 -24.21 10.10
CA PHE A 455 -16.27 -24.80 10.07
C PHE A 455 -16.24 -26.27 10.50
N VAL A 456 -17.30 -26.72 11.18
CA VAL A 456 -17.56 -28.14 11.43
C VAL A 456 -18.91 -28.49 10.84
N ASP A 457 -18.95 -29.47 9.93
CA ASP A 457 -20.15 -29.85 9.17
C ASP A 457 -20.86 -28.62 8.57
N LYS A 458 -20.06 -27.73 7.94
CA LYS A 458 -20.47 -26.46 7.32
C LYS A 458 -21.01 -25.39 8.28
N HIS A 459 -20.98 -25.61 9.60
CA HIS A 459 -21.34 -24.60 10.59
C HIS A 459 -20.11 -23.83 11.02
N PHE A 460 -20.18 -22.50 10.96
CA PHE A 460 -19.08 -21.63 11.39
C PHE A 460 -18.80 -21.81 12.89
N VAL A 461 -17.52 -21.92 13.24
CA VAL A 461 -17.06 -22.07 14.62
C VAL A 461 -16.32 -20.82 15.08
N ALA A 462 -15.22 -20.46 14.40
CA ALA A 462 -14.42 -19.29 14.74
C ALA A 462 -13.47 -18.89 13.60
N VAL A 463 -12.71 -17.82 13.83
CA VAL A 463 -11.60 -17.37 12.99
C VAL A 463 -10.29 -17.81 13.65
N LEU A 464 -9.38 -18.40 12.88
CA LEU A 464 -7.99 -18.59 13.26
C LEU A 464 -7.09 -17.65 12.46
N ASP A 465 -6.13 -17.04 13.15
CA ASP A 465 -5.13 -16.14 12.57
C ASP A 465 -3.86 -16.20 13.43
N TYR A 466 -2.97 -15.21 13.28
CA TYR A 466 -1.76 -15.15 14.10
C TYR A 466 -2.04 -14.95 15.61
N LYS A 467 -3.10 -14.22 15.98
CA LYS A 467 -3.47 -13.93 17.37
C LYS A 467 -4.19 -15.12 18.00
N THR A 468 -5.08 -15.77 17.24
CA THR A 468 -5.87 -16.91 17.70
C THR A 468 -5.41 -18.16 16.96
N GLN A 469 -4.57 -18.96 17.62
CA GLN A 469 -4.00 -20.19 17.03
C GLN A 469 -4.65 -21.47 17.54
N GLU A 470 -5.38 -21.40 18.66
CA GLU A 470 -6.06 -22.55 19.24
C GLU A 470 -7.57 -22.30 19.33
N LEU A 471 -8.34 -23.37 19.13
CA LEU A 471 -9.80 -23.34 19.16
C LEU A 471 -10.34 -24.68 19.66
N ALA A 472 -11.26 -24.63 20.63
CA ALA A 472 -12.02 -25.81 21.01
C ALA A 472 -13.10 -26.10 19.96
N LEU A 473 -13.06 -27.28 19.35
CA LEU A 473 -14.08 -27.72 18.41
C LEU A 473 -15.31 -28.27 19.17
N PRO A 474 -16.53 -28.01 18.67
CA PRO A 474 -17.76 -28.50 19.31
C PRO A 474 -17.78 -30.03 19.40
N ASP A 475 -18.52 -30.59 20.36
CA ASP A 475 -18.73 -32.03 20.48
C ASP A 475 -19.68 -32.53 19.37
N GLY A 476 -19.57 -33.79 18.96
CA GLY A 476 -20.40 -34.37 17.91
C GLY A 476 -20.15 -35.86 17.73
N LYS A 477 -21.18 -36.59 17.29
CA LYS A 477 -21.12 -38.04 17.11
C LYS A 477 -20.62 -38.39 15.69
N GLY A 478 -19.77 -39.40 15.58
CA GLY A 478 -19.37 -39.97 14.30
C GLY A 478 -18.30 -39.17 13.55
N LYS A 479 -18.20 -39.44 12.24
CA LYS A 479 -17.30 -38.72 11.32
C LYS A 479 -17.90 -37.36 10.97
N ARG A 480 -17.12 -36.31 11.13
CA ARG A 480 -17.51 -34.91 10.85
C ARG A 480 -16.50 -34.27 9.93
N THR A 481 -16.94 -33.32 9.13
CA THR A 481 -16.06 -32.58 8.22
C THR A 481 -15.56 -31.32 8.93
N LEU A 482 -14.25 -31.21 9.10
CA LEU A 482 -13.60 -29.96 9.49
C LEU A 482 -13.19 -29.23 8.20
N SER A 483 -13.61 -27.98 8.06
CA SER A 483 -13.25 -27.13 6.93
C SER A 483 -12.51 -25.88 7.40
N LEU A 484 -11.40 -25.54 6.75
CA LEU A 484 -10.67 -24.28 6.94
C LEU A 484 -10.68 -23.52 5.61
N LEU A 485 -11.44 -22.43 5.54
CA LEU A 485 -11.38 -21.51 4.41
C LEU A 485 -10.31 -20.47 4.69
N VAL A 486 -9.14 -20.62 4.07
CA VAL A 486 -7.98 -19.75 4.28
C VAL A 486 -7.94 -18.66 3.22
N GLU A 487 -7.81 -17.42 3.66
CA GLU A 487 -7.62 -16.25 2.82
C GLU A 487 -6.13 -15.88 2.72
N ASN A 488 -5.66 -15.62 1.51
CA ASN A 488 -4.46 -14.81 1.30
C ASN A 488 -4.85 -13.33 1.40
N CYS A 489 -4.45 -12.64 2.47
CA CYS A 489 -4.79 -11.24 2.73
C CYS A 489 -3.87 -10.24 2.00
N GLY A 490 -2.88 -10.73 1.25
CA GLY A 490 -1.82 -9.95 0.63
C GLY A 490 -0.45 -10.39 1.14
N ARG A 491 0.51 -10.61 0.22
CA ARG A 491 1.89 -10.92 0.58
C ARG A 491 2.61 -9.67 1.04
N VAL A 492 3.48 -9.83 2.04
CA VAL A 492 4.38 -8.76 2.48
C VAL A 492 5.19 -8.27 1.28
N ASN A 493 5.28 -6.97 1.14
CA ASN A 493 5.90 -6.31 0.00
C ASN A 493 7.19 -5.57 0.34
N TYR A 494 7.56 -5.48 1.62
CA TYR A 494 8.73 -4.76 2.09
C TYR A 494 9.41 -5.50 3.23
N GLY A 495 10.74 -5.45 3.26
CA GLY A 495 11.57 -6.05 4.30
C GLY A 495 12.14 -7.41 3.93
N LYS A 496 12.57 -8.14 4.96
CA LYS A 496 13.47 -9.30 4.86
C LYS A 496 12.77 -10.67 4.85
N THR A 497 11.45 -10.69 4.96
CA THR A 497 10.62 -11.90 5.10
C THR A 497 9.84 -12.25 3.82
N LEU A 498 10.28 -11.74 2.67
CA LEU A 498 9.64 -11.98 1.36
C LEU A 498 9.63 -13.48 1.00
N ASP A 499 10.70 -14.20 1.34
CA ASP A 499 10.86 -15.64 1.04
C ASP A 499 9.85 -16.51 1.82
N ASP A 500 9.31 -15.99 2.91
CA ASP A 500 8.38 -16.69 3.81
C ASP A 500 6.91 -16.46 3.43
N GLN A 501 6.63 -15.73 2.36
CA GLN A 501 5.28 -15.28 1.98
C GLN A 501 4.44 -16.33 1.24
N ARG A 502 4.66 -17.62 1.52
CA ARG A 502 3.76 -18.69 1.08
C ARG A 502 2.43 -18.58 1.81
N LYS A 503 1.32 -18.84 1.11
CA LYS A 503 -0.04 -18.60 1.62
C LYS A 503 -0.84 -19.89 1.73
N GLY A 504 -1.97 -19.86 2.44
CA GLY A 504 -2.76 -21.05 2.75
C GLY A 504 -2.28 -21.73 4.03
N LEU A 505 -2.25 -23.07 4.01
CA LEU A 505 -1.67 -23.86 5.10
C LEU A 505 -0.20 -24.19 4.75
N VAL A 506 0.74 -23.64 5.52
CA VAL A 506 2.18 -23.79 5.27
C VAL A 506 2.83 -24.93 6.08
N GLY A 507 2.03 -25.65 6.85
CA GLY A 507 2.45 -26.76 7.69
C GLY A 507 1.26 -27.45 8.34
N ASP A 508 1.53 -28.42 9.21
CA ASP A 508 0.51 -29.25 9.85
C ASP A 508 -0.43 -28.46 10.76
N ILE A 509 -1.69 -28.87 10.77
CA ILE A 509 -2.71 -28.43 11.73
C ILE A 509 -3.03 -29.61 12.63
N GLU A 510 -3.13 -29.40 13.93
CA GLU A 510 -3.29 -30.48 14.89
C GLU A 510 -4.65 -30.47 15.57
N LEU A 511 -5.19 -31.66 15.82
CA LEU A 511 -6.31 -31.88 16.73
C LEU A 511 -5.84 -32.75 17.89
N ASN A 512 -5.93 -32.26 19.13
CA ASN A 512 -5.43 -32.95 20.31
C ASN A 512 -3.95 -33.38 20.21
N LYS A 513 -3.10 -32.47 19.71
CA LYS A 513 -1.66 -32.70 19.50
C LYS A 513 -1.33 -33.81 18.49
N ARG A 514 -2.29 -34.16 17.62
CA ARG A 514 -2.09 -35.09 16.51
C ARG A 514 -2.28 -34.34 15.19
N PRO A 515 -1.33 -34.42 14.25
CA PRO A 515 -1.49 -33.85 12.92
C PRO A 515 -2.74 -34.40 12.22
N LEU A 516 -3.50 -33.51 11.59
CA LEU A 516 -4.57 -33.88 10.69
C LEU A 516 -4.00 -34.28 9.33
N CYS A 517 -4.65 -35.23 8.67
CA CYS A 517 -4.26 -35.77 7.38
C CYS A 517 -5.46 -35.86 6.43
N ASP A 518 -5.23 -36.37 5.22
CA ASP A 518 -6.26 -36.67 4.22
C ASP A 518 -7.13 -35.46 3.84
N PHE A 519 -6.46 -34.37 3.48
CA PHE A 519 -7.10 -33.14 3.06
C PHE A 519 -7.68 -33.25 1.65
N ILE A 520 -8.92 -32.77 1.51
CA ILE A 520 -9.51 -32.33 0.27
C ILE A 520 -9.27 -30.81 0.15
N ILE A 521 -8.56 -30.39 -0.89
CA ILE A 521 -8.18 -29.00 -1.08
C ILE A 521 -8.86 -28.45 -2.33
N ARG A 522 -9.48 -27.27 -2.21
CA ARG A 522 -10.17 -26.60 -3.32
C ARG A 522 -9.68 -25.16 -3.47
N SER A 523 -9.26 -24.84 -4.69
CA SER A 523 -8.79 -23.51 -5.06
C SER A 523 -9.96 -22.59 -5.40
N LEU A 524 -9.98 -21.40 -4.79
CA LEU A 524 -10.87 -20.29 -5.12
C LEU A 524 -10.02 -19.09 -5.49
N ASP A 525 -9.40 -19.16 -6.67
CA ASP A 525 -8.49 -18.13 -7.16
C ASP A 525 -9.17 -16.79 -7.49
N MET A 526 -10.51 -16.81 -7.58
CA MET A 526 -11.35 -15.65 -7.89
C MET A 526 -10.93 -14.92 -9.18
N LYS A 527 -10.28 -15.63 -10.10
CA LYS A 527 -9.94 -15.11 -11.43
C LYS A 527 -11.22 -14.94 -12.27
N PRO A 528 -11.21 -14.14 -13.35
CA PRO A 528 -12.39 -13.98 -14.21
C PRO A 528 -13.00 -15.31 -14.68
N GLY A 529 -12.17 -16.30 -15.01
CA GLY A 529 -12.64 -17.63 -15.38
C GLY A 529 -13.40 -18.37 -14.25
N PHE A 530 -13.02 -18.15 -12.98
CA PHE A 530 -13.76 -18.67 -11.83
C PHE A 530 -15.12 -17.98 -11.70
N VAL A 531 -15.15 -16.64 -11.75
CA VAL A 531 -16.39 -15.86 -11.62
C VAL A 531 -17.38 -16.19 -12.75
N ASN A 532 -16.91 -16.26 -13.99
CA ASN A 532 -17.75 -16.60 -15.15
C ASN A 532 -18.39 -18.01 -15.02
N ARG A 533 -17.69 -18.96 -14.37
CA ARG A 533 -18.26 -20.29 -14.11
C ARG A 533 -19.38 -20.23 -13.10
N LEU A 534 -19.27 -19.41 -12.04
CA LEU A 534 -20.34 -19.26 -11.04
C LEU A 534 -21.68 -18.92 -11.71
N GLU A 535 -21.65 -18.05 -12.73
CA GLU A 535 -22.84 -17.68 -13.49
C GLU A 535 -23.46 -18.85 -14.26
N SER A 536 -22.61 -19.73 -14.81
CA SER A 536 -23.02 -20.79 -15.74
C SER A 536 -23.37 -22.10 -15.04
N SER A 537 -22.74 -22.40 -13.90
CA SER A 537 -22.83 -23.70 -13.22
C SER A 537 -23.53 -23.67 -11.86
N GLY A 538 -23.72 -22.49 -11.28
CA GLY A 538 -24.34 -22.33 -9.96
C GLY A 538 -25.85 -22.47 -9.99
N HIS A 539 -26.42 -23.27 -9.08
CA HIS A 539 -27.85 -23.23 -8.78
C HIS A 539 -28.13 -22.00 -7.90
N TRP A 540 -28.16 -20.82 -8.51
CA TRP A 540 -28.43 -19.56 -7.82
C TRP A 540 -29.83 -19.56 -7.19
N MET A 541 -29.86 -19.47 -5.86
CA MET A 541 -31.08 -19.51 -5.07
C MET A 541 -31.62 -18.10 -4.86
N SER A 542 -32.95 -17.94 -4.82
CA SER A 542 -33.57 -16.64 -4.54
C SER A 542 -33.38 -16.23 -3.08
N MET A 543 -33.15 -14.94 -2.82
CA MET A 543 -33.02 -14.35 -1.47
C MET A 543 -34.25 -14.51 -0.55
N ARG A 544 -35.37 -15.06 -1.05
CA ARG A 544 -36.47 -15.56 -0.19
C ARG A 544 -36.04 -16.72 0.70
N GLN A 545 -35.00 -17.46 0.30
CA GLN A 545 -34.40 -18.50 1.12
C GLN A 545 -33.27 -17.89 1.94
N ARG A 546 -33.06 -18.40 3.16
CA ARG A 546 -32.02 -17.89 4.04
C ARG A 546 -30.64 -18.24 3.45
N PRO A 547 -29.76 -17.26 3.19
CA PRO A 547 -28.44 -17.55 2.65
C PRO A 547 -27.57 -18.26 3.70
N SER A 548 -26.68 -19.12 3.21
CA SER A 548 -25.57 -19.68 3.98
C SER A 548 -24.30 -18.88 3.72
N PHE A 549 -23.44 -18.77 4.72
CA PHE A 549 -22.16 -18.08 4.61
C PHE A 549 -20.99 -19.05 4.80
N PRO A 550 -19.86 -18.85 4.08
CA PRO A 550 -19.63 -17.84 3.06
C PRO A 550 -20.44 -18.09 1.79
N GLY A 551 -20.67 -17.04 1.00
CA GLY A 551 -21.49 -17.16 -0.20
C GLY A 551 -21.26 -16.03 -1.20
N PHE A 552 -21.72 -16.27 -2.43
CA PHE A 552 -21.78 -15.28 -3.50
C PHE A 552 -23.18 -14.71 -3.58
N PHE A 553 -23.29 -13.40 -3.78
CA PHE A 553 -24.53 -12.65 -3.82
C PHE A 553 -24.56 -11.84 -5.11
N GLN A 554 -25.66 -11.92 -5.85
CA GLN A 554 -25.80 -11.28 -7.15
C GLN A 554 -26.89 -10.21 -7.15
N ALA A 555 -26.55 -9.04 -7.68
CA ALA A 555 -27.46 -7.94 -7.95
C ALA A 555 -27.28 -7.41 -9.37
N ARG A 556 -28.25 -6.59 -9.80
CA ARG A 556 -28.21 -5.88 -11.08
C ARG A 556 -28.33 -4.38 -10.84
N LEU A 557 -27.36 -3.63 -11.34
CA LEU A 557 -27.34 -2.18 -11.37
C LEU A 557 -27.76 -1.68 -12.74
N TYR A 558 -28.91 -1.00 -12.83
CA TYR A 558 -29.34 -0.38 -14.08
C TYR A 558 -28.79 1.05 -14.23
N VAL A 559 -28.04 1.28 -15.30
CA VAL A 559 -27.44 2.58 -15.65
C VAL A 559 -28.19 3.19 -16.83
N ASN A 560 -28.99 4.24 -16.57
CA ASN A 560 -29.89 4.84 -17.57
C ASN A 560 -29.23 5.82 -18.56
N SER A 561 -28.00 6.27 -18.30
CA SER A 561 -27.28 7.26 -19.12
C SER A 561 -25.86 6.81 -19.43
N PHE A 562 -25.03 7.71 -19.98
CA PHE A 562 -23.59 7.45 -20.04
C PHE A 562 -23.06 7.11 -18.63
N PRO A 563 -22.28 6.02 -18.47
CA PRO A 563 -21.77 5.63 -17.17
C PRO A 563 -20.84 6.68 -16.56
N LYS A 564 -20.89 6.80 -15.24
CA LYS A 564 -20.08 7.73 -14.46
C LYS A 564 -19.45 6.96 -13.31
N ASP A 565 -18.34 7.49 -12.82
CA ASP A 565 -17.69 7.00 -11.61
C ASP A 565 -18.66 6.99 -10.43
N THR A 566 -18.53 5.99 -9.57
CA THR A 566 -19.31 5.85 -8.34
C THR A 566 -18.51 5.10 -7.28
N PHE A 567 -19.05 5.01 -6.07
CA PHE A 567 -18.47 4.27 -4.96
C PHE A 567 -19.49 3.31 -4.38
N ILE A 568 -19.15 2.04 -4.26
CA ILE A 568 -19.98 1.03 -3.60
C ILE A 568 -19.79 1.15 -2.08
N LYS A 569 -20.88 1.20 -1.33
CA LYS A 569 -20.93 1.07 0.12
C LYS A 569 -21.76 -0.15 0.51
N LEU A 570 -21.26 -0.92 1.48
CA LEU A 570 -21.82 -2.21 1.89
C LEU A 570 -22.13 -2.20 3.41
N PRO A 571 -23.11 -1.40 3.88
CA PRO A 571 -23.48 -1.38 5.30
C PRO A 571 -24.12 -2.72 5.69
N GLY A 572 -23.75 -3.25 6.86
CA GLY A 572 -24.25 -4.55 7.32
C GLY A 572 -23.64 -5.77 6.61
N TRP A 573 -22.55 -5.55 5.86
CA TRP A 573 -21.69 -6.62 5.34
C TRP A 573 -20.41 -6.68 6.17
N SER A 574 -19.78 -7.85 6.28
CA SER A 574 -18.61 -8.00 7.14
C SER A 574 -17.31 -7.86 6.37
N LYS A 575 -17.06 -8.75 5.41
CA LYS A 575 -15.77 -8.86 4.75
C LYS A 575 -15.91 -9.71 3.49
N GLY A 576 -15.24 -9.27 2.43
CA GLY A 576 -15.21 -10.05 1.20
C GLY A 576 -14.67 -9.27 0.01
N VAL A 577 -15.22 -9.57 -1.17
CA VAL A 577 -14.72 -9.08 -2.47
C VAL A 577 -15.89 -8.73 -3.38
N VAL A 578 -15.77 -7.63 -4.13
CA VAL A 578 -16.81 -7.17 -5.07
C VAL A 578 -16.33 -7.26 -6.51
N PHE A 579 -17.22 -7.71 -7.39
CA PHE A 579 -17.03 -7.74 -8.83
C PHE A 579 -18.11 -6.91 -9.52
N ILE A 580 -17.70 -6.12 -10.51
CA ILE A 580 -18.60 -5.39 -11.42
C ILE A 580 -18.33 -5.87 -12.84
N ASN A 581 -19.34 -6.43 -13.52
CA ASN A 581 -19.20 -6.94 -14.89
C ASN A 581 -17.96 -7.85 -15.08
N GLY A 582 -17.73 -8.76 -14.12
CA GLY A 582 -16.58 -9.66 -14.11
C GLY A 582 -15.22 -9.02 -13.73
N LYS A 583 -15.15 -7.70 -13.52
CA LYS A 583 -13.94 -7.01 -13.04
C LYS A 583 -13.93 -6.99 -11.51
N ASN A 584 -12.84 -7.46 -10.93
CA ASN A 584 -12.67 -7.49 -9.47
C ASN A 584 -12.26 -6.10 -8.95
N LEU A 585 -13.15 -5.46 -8.20
CA LEU A 585 -12.91 -4.14 -7.59
C LEU A 585 -11.90 -4.21 -6.44
N GLY A 586 -11.81 -5.36 -5.78
CA GLY A 586 -10.96 -5.59 -4.62
C GLY A 586 -11.76 -5.89 -3.36
N ARG A 587 -11.07 -5.80 -2.22
CA ARG A 587 -11.57 -6.25 -0.93
C ARG A 587 -12.34 -5.14 -0.20
N PHE A 588 -13.38 -5.52 0.52
CA PHE A 588 -13.98 -4.67 1.57
C PHE A 588 -13.88 -5.38 2.92
N TRP A 589 -13.82 -4.59 3.98
CA TRP A 589 -13.84 -5.10 5.35
C TRP A 589 -14.40 -4.04 6.29
N SER A 590 -15.42 -4.41 7.06
CA SER A 590 -16.16 -3.53 7.99
C SER A 590 -15.28 -2.86 9.05
N ILE A 591 -14.10 -3.41 9.36
CA ILE A 591 -13.17 -2.84 10.35
C ILE A 591 -12.52 -1.52 9.88
N GLY A 592 -12.66 -1.16 8.59
CA GLY A 592 -12.12 0.09 8.05
C GLY A 592 -10.58 0.13 7.96
N PRO A 593 -9.97 1.29 7.70
CA PRO A 593 -10.61 2.59 7.68
C PRO A 593 -11.48 2.79 6.43
N GLN A 594 -11.10 2.22 5.28
CA GLN A 594 -11.88 2.27 4.04
C GLN A 594 -13.28 1.64 4.19
N GLN A 595 -14.33 2.39 3.82
CA GLN A 595 -15.74 1.97 3.88
C GLN A 595 -16.43 1.92 2.50
N THR A 596 -15.75 2.39 1.45
CA THR A 596 -16.26 2.37 0.07
C THR A 596 -15.27 1.81 -0.93
N LEU A 597 -15.75 1.12 -1.96
CA LEU A 597 -14.96 0.67 -3.11
C LEU A 597 -15.22 1.55 -4.33
N TYR A 598 -14.14 2.06 -4.95
CA TYR A 598 -14.23 2.82 -6.18
C TYR A 598 -14.71 1.95 -7.35
N VAL A 599 -15.67 2.46 -8.13
CA VAL A 599 -16.20 1.86 -9.35
C VAL A 599 -15.94 2.81 -10.51
N PRO A 600 -14.97 2.49 -11.38
CA PRO A 600 -14.71 3.30 -12.57
C PRO A 600 -15.86 3.23 -13.58
N GLY A 601 -16.27 4.38 -14.11
CA GLY A 601 -17.23 4.52 -15.19
C GLY A 601 -16.90 3.65 -16.41
N PRO A 602 -15.63 3.51 -16.86
CA PRO A 602 -15.24 2.64 -17.96
C PRO A 602 -15.52 1.15 -17.72
N TRP A 603 -15.76 0.71 -16.48
CA TRP A 603 -16.12 -0.67 -16.15
C TRP A 603 -17.63 -0.88 -16.07
N LEU A 604 -18.40 0.21 -16.19
CA LEU A 604 -19.85 0.21 -16.31
C LEU A 604 -20.25 0.41 -17.78
N HIS A 605 -21.45 -0.02 -18.12
CA HIS A 605 -22.07 0.23 -19.42
C HIS A 605 -23.51 0.71 -19.23
N LYS A 606 -24.08 1.34 -20.25
CA LYS A 606 -25.50 1.73 -20.24
C LYS A 606 -26.35 0.45 -20.25
N GLY A 607 -27.36 0.38 -19.39
CA GLY A 607 -28.21 -0.80 -19.20
C GLY A 607 -27.85 -1.57 -17.93
N ASP A 608 -28.04 -2.88 -17.97
CA ASP A 608 -27.87 -3.77 -16.81
C ASP A 608 -26.40 -4.10 -16.56
N ASN A 609 -25.89 -3.71 -15.41
CA ASN A 609 -24.55 -4.05 -14.93
C ASN A 609 -24.67 -5.10 -13.84
N GLN A 610 -23.85 -6.13 -13.93
CA GLN A 610 -23.85 -7.20 -12.95
C GLN A 610 -22.95 -6.83 -11.76
N VAL A 611 -23.46 -7.00 -10.55
CA VAL A 611 -22.68 -6.90 -9.31
C VAL A 611 -22.68 -8.27 -8.64
N ILE A 612 -21.50 -8.82 -8.38
CA ILE A 612 -21.32 -10.03 -7.56
C ILE A 612 -20.52 -9.65 -6.32
N VAL A 613 -20.99 -10.07 -5.14
CA VAL A 613 -20.28 -9.90 -3.88
C VAL A 613 -20.02 -11.27 -3.29
N PHE A 614 -18.75 -11.61 -3.03
CA PHE A 614 -18.40 -12.72 -2.15
C PHE A 614 -18.36 -12.17 -0.72
N GLU A 615 -19.08 -12.79 0.21
CA GLU A 615 -19.21 -12.33 1.59
C GLU A 615 -19.02 -13.50 2.57
N GLU A 616 -18.27 -13.23 3.64
CA GLU A 616 -17.78 -14.24 4.57
C GLU A 616 -18.77 -14.64 5.68
N GLN A 617 -19.58 -13.71 6.21
CA GLN A 617 -20.33 -13.95 7.45
C GLN A 617 -21.75 -13.37 7.47
N GLU A 618 -22.01 -12.18 6.92
CA GLU A 618 -23.31 -11.52 7.06
C GLU A 618 -23.60 -10.49 5.95
N THR A 619 -24.88 -10.20 5.71
CA THR A 619 -25.32 -9.20 4.71
C THR A 619 -26.68 -8.60 5.08
N ASP A 620 -26.87 -7.31 4.81
CA ASP A 620 -28.20 -6.63 4.81
C ASP A 620 -28.91 -6.75 3.45
N GLY A 621 -28.35 -7.50 2.49
CA GLY A 621 -28.97 -7.77 1.19
C GLY A 621 -29.12 -6.55 0.28
N LYS A 622 -28.39 -5.45 0.56
CA LYS A 622 -28.40 -4.21 -0.21
C LYS A 622 -27.00 -3.72 -0.52
N ILE A 623 -26.86 -3.06 -1.67
CA ILE A 623 -25.64 -2.38 -2.09
C ILE A 623 -26.01 -0.92 -2.35
N LEU A 624 -25.29 0.00 -1.71
CA LEU A 624 -25.49 1.43 -1.86
C LEU A 624 -24.42 2.02 -2.77
N PHE A 625 -24.75 3.11 -3.44
CA PHE A 625 -23.82 3.85 -4.30
C PHE A 625 -23.70 5.30 -3.84
N ALA A 626 -22.47 5.81 -3.78
CA ALA A 626 -22.16 7.17 -3.35
C ALA A 626 -21.39 7.95 -4.41
N THR A 627 -21.48 9.28 -4.33
CA THR A 627 -20.68 10.20 -5.17
C THR A 627 -19.29 10.45 -4.61
N SER A 628 -19.01 10.12 -3.35
CA SER A 628 -17.74 10.42 -2.69
C SER A 628 -17.22 9.18 -1.96
N PRO A 629 -15.89 9.03 -1.86
CA PRO A 629 -15.32 7.97 -1.05
C PRO A 629 -15.58 8.21 0.44
N ASP A 630 -15.52 7.13 1.20
CA ASP A 630 -15.49 7.11 2.65
C ASP A 630 -14.24 6.31 3.05
N TYR A 631 -13.15 7.01 3.34
CA TYR A 631 -11.89 6.42 3.77
C TYR A 631 -11.82 6.21 5.28
N GLY A 632 -12.86 6.56 6.04
CA GLY A 632 -12.87 6.46 7.50
C GLY A 632 -12.20 7.64 8.21
N MET A 633 -11.99 7.48 9.52
CA MET A 633 -11.39 8.50 10.38
C MET A 633 -9.92 8.74 10.05
N THR A 634 -9.48 9.99 10.09
CA THR A 634 -8.14 10.40 9.69
C THR A 634 -7.13 10.44 10.83
N VAL A 635 -5.84 10.31 10.48
CA VAL A 635 -4.68 10.49 11.35
C VAL A 635 -3.56 11.18 10.58
N ASP A 636 -2.85 12.08 11.25
CA ASP A 636 -1.67 12.72 10.66
C ASP A 636 -0.51 11.72 10.58
N VAL A 637 0.15 11.62 9.42
CA VAL A 637 1.34 10.78 9.20
C VAL A 637 2.43 11.02 10.27
N HIS A 638 2.57 12.25 10.78
CA HIS A 638 3.57 12.60 11.78
C HIS A 638 3.21 12.14 13.20
N SER A 639 1.92 12.02 13.52
CA SER A 639 1.47 11.61 14.86
C SER A 639 1.83 10.15 15.17
N GLN A 640 1.83 9.27 14.18
CA GLN A 640 2.23 7.86 14.36
C GLN A 640 3.74 7.63 14.29
N ALA A 641 4.51 8.44 13.56
CA ALA A 641 5.98 8.34 13.58
C ALA A 641 6.54 8.52 15.00
N GLN A 642 5.88 9.36 15.81
CA GLN A 642 6.24 9.62 17.20
C GLN A 642 5.85 8.47 18.15
N GLU A 643 4.73 7.77 17.92
CA GLU A 643 4.37 6.53 18.64
C GLU A 643 5.25 5.32 18.21
N ARG A 644 5.68 5.27 16.94
CA ARG A 644 6.48 4.15 16.38
C ARG A 644 7.98 4.21 16.75
N LEU A 645 8.52 5.40 17.05
CA LEU A 645 9.88 5.55 17.61
C LEU A 645 9.93 5.35 19.13
N THR A 646 8.83 5.57 19.84
CA THR A 646 8.76 5.40 21.30
C THR A 646 8.38 3.98 21.75
N SER A 647 7.70 3.20 20.90
CA SER A 647 7.38 1.78 21.16
C SER A 647 8.57 0.82 21.03
N ALA A 648 9.73 1.28 20.53
CA ALA A 648 11.00 0.56 20.61
C ALA A 648 11.65 0.63 22.02
N GLY A 649 11.00 1.25 23.00
CA GLY A 649 11.45 1.19 24.39
C GLY A 649 10.88 2.25 25.30
N ARG A 650 9.55 2.22 25.56
CA ARG A 650 8.90 2.65 26.82
C ARG A 650 7.37 2.57 26.71
N CYS A 651 6.71 2.03 27.74
CA CYS A 651 5.25 2.12 27.93
C CYS A 651 4.79 3.58 27.96
N THR A 652 3.79 3.94 27.16
CA THR A 652 3.06 5.20 27.26
C THR A 652 1.57 4.92 27.47
N MET A 653 0.99 5.51 28.53
CA MET A 653 -0.45 5.50 28.81
C MET A 653 -1.15 6.52 27.91
N LYS A 654 -2.22 6.11 27.21
CA LYS A 654 -3.14 7.01 26.49
C LYS A 654 -4.13 7.63 27.48
N VAL A 655 -4.19 8.97 27.52
CA VAL A 655 -5.30 9.72 28.15
C VAL A 655 -6.24 10.17 27.03
N GLN A 656 -7.45 9.62 27.01
CA GLN A 656 -8.49 9.98 26.06
C GLN A 656 -9.44 10.97 26.74
N VAL A 657 -9.50 12.21 26.26
CA VAL A 657 -10.45 13.22 26.77
C VAL A 657 -11.74 13.06 25.98
N LEU A 658 -12.76 12.44 26.58
CA LEU A 658 -14.12 12.38 26.04
C LEU A 658 -14.86 13.68 26.39
N SER A 659 -15.31 14.42 25.36
CA SER A 659 -16.29 15.49 25.53
C SER A 659 -17.67 14.85 25.61
N ILE A 660 -18.34 14.97 26.76
CA ILE A 660 -19.71 14.48 26.97
C ILE A 660 -20.63 15.70 26.97
N HIS A 661 -21.55 15.78 26.00
CA HIS A 661 -22.73 16.64 26.09
C HIS A 661 -23.75 15.99 27.04
N ALA A 662 -24.17 16.74 28.05
CA ALA A 662 -25.11 16.27 29.06
C ALA A 662 -26.55 16.51 28.62
N ASP A 663 -27.38 15.48 28.70
CA ASP A 663 -28.81 15.58 29.03
C ASP A 663 -29.15 14.46 30.05
N PRO A 664 -30.10 14.67 30.98
CA PRO A 664 -30.15 13.90 32.22
C PRO A 664 -31.14 12.72 32.16
N VAL A 665 -30.89 11.76 33.06
CA VAL A 665 -31.76 10.66 33.53
C VAL A 665 -31.67 9.34 32.75
N VAL A 666 -30.87 8.39 33.27
CA VAL A 666 -31.26 6.96 33.48
C VAL A 666 -30.44 6.37 34.65
N GLU A 667 -31.12 5.57 35.47
CA GLU A 667 -30.70 4.89 36.70
C GLU A 667 -29.47 3.96 36.56
N CYS A 668 -28.63 3.95 37.59
CA CYS A 668 -27.51 3.02 37.76
C CYS A 668 -27.99 1.74 38.46
N ASP A 669 -27.82 0.59 37.82
CA ASP A 669 -27.66 -0.67 38.54
C ASP A 669 -26.69 -1.61 37.82
N LYS A 670 -25.68 -2.09 38.58
CA LYS A 670 -24.75 -3.21 38.36
C LYS A 670 -23.57 -3.05 37.39
N PHE A 671 -22.34 -2.94 37.93
CA PHE A 671 -21.13 -3.71 37.56
C PHE A 671 -20.05 -3.58 38.66
N PRO A 672 -19.24 -4.62 38.98
CA PRO A 672 -18.21 -4.55 40.02
C PRO A 672 -16.82 -4.16 39.48
N GLU A 673 -16.07 -3.48 40.34
CA GLU A 673 -14.61 -3.23 40.35
C GLU A 673 -13.96 -2.52 39.14
N GLN A 674 -14.01 -1.18 39.13
CA GLN A 674 -12.95 -0.34 38.56
C GLN A 674 -12.71 0.92 39.42
N THR A 675 -11.46 1.38 39.37
CA THR A 675 -10.82 2.52 40.04
C THR A 675 -11.70 3.76 40.21
N THR A 676 -11.87 4.23 41.45
CA THR A 676 -12.60 5.46 41.80
C THR A 676 -11.82 6.71 41.37
N LEU A 677 -12.40 7.53 40.49
CA LEU A 677 -11.94 8.89 40.19
C LEU A 677 -12.64 9.86 41.16
N LEU A 678 -11.90 10.50 42.07
CA LEU A 678 -12.43 11.58 42.91
C LEU A 678 -12.36 12.89 42.13
N VAL A 679 -13.50 13.39 41.66
CA VAL A 679 -13.61 14.75 41.08
C VAL A 679 -14.29 15.64 42.12
N ALA A 680 -13.56 16.59 42.70
CA ALA A 680 -14.15 17.64 43.52
C ALA A 680 -14.62 18.79 42.61
N SER A 681 -15.93 19.10 42.61
CA SER A 681 -16.47 20.28 41.93
C SER A 681 -16.48 21.48 42.88
N PHE A 682 -15.93 22.62 42.47
CA PHE A 682 -16.17 23.91 43.12
C PHE A 682 -17.00 24.82 42.21
N HIS A 683 -18.02 25.47 42.77
CA HIS A 683 -18.90 26.42 42.10
C HIS A 683 -18.14 27.70 41.69
N PRO A 684 -18.36 28.27 40.49
CA PRO A 684 -17.68 29.50 40.09
C PRO A 684 -18.53 30.75 40.38
N THR A 685 -17.97 31.70 41.12
CA THR A 685 -18.35 33.12 41.01
C THR A 685 -17.15 33.94 40.55
N LYS A 686 -17.28 34.47 39.33
CA LYS A 686 -16.52 35.56 38.67
C LYS A 686 -15.01 35.35 38.36
N LEU A 687 -14.75 35.32 37.04
CA LEU A 687 -13.59 35.86 36.31
C LEU A 687 -12.17 35.61 36.86
N LYS A 688 -11.49 34.59 36.34
CA LYS A 688 -10.17 34.62 35.63
C LYS A 688 -9.65 33.18 35.40
N LEU A 689 -8.84 33.02 34.35
CA LEU A 689 -8.27 31.75 33.86
C LEU A 689 -7.71 30.86 34.98
N GLN A 690 -7.97 29.54 34.91
CA GLN A 690 -7.21 28.54 35.67
C GLN A 690 -6.80 27.34 34.80
N ALA A 691 -5.55 26.93 34.99
CA ALA A 691 -4.95 25.71 34.48
C ALA A 691 -5.44 24.49 35.29
N VAL A 692 -5.70 23.38 34.62
CA VAL A 692 -6.06 22.10 35.26
C VAL A 692 -4.78 21.34 35.60
N CYS A 693 -4.61 20.97 36.87
CA CYS A 693 -3.52 20.12 37.36
C CYS A 693 -4.09 18.71 37.61
N VAL A 694 -3.50 17.68 36.99
CA VAL A 694 -3.88 16.27 37.20
C VAL A 694 -2.74 15.55 37.90
N VAL A 695 -2.99 14.93 39.05
CA VAL A 695 -2.03 14.10 39.80
C VAL A 695 -2.38 12.63 39.59
N VAL A 696 -1.42 11.82 39.13
CA VAL A 696 -1.56 10.36 38.97
C VAL A 696 -0.57 9.66 39.89
N VAL A 697 -1.05 8.71 40.72
CA VAL A 697 -0.22 7.85 41.57
C VAL A 697 -0.19 6.44 40.97
N CYS A 698 0.98 5.93 40.58
CA CYS A 698 1.16 4.58 40.06
C CYS A 698 1.79 3.64 41.11
N LYS A 699 1.27 2.40 41.20
CA LYS A 699 1.83 1.29 41.98
C LYS A 699 2.37 0.23 40.99
N VAL A 700 3.67 -0.07 41.04
CA VAL A 700 4.33 -1.02 40.13
C VAL A 700 4.43 -2.40 40.81
N TYR A 701 4.00 -3.46 40.11
CA TYR A 701 4.33 -4.85 40.44
C TYR A 701 5.38 -5.36 39.45
N ASN A 702 6.42 -6.01 39.97
CA ASN A 702 7.57 -6.50 39.20
C ASN A 702 7.51 -8.04 39.12
N SER A 703 7.66 -8.63 37.94
CA SER A 703 7.95 -10.06 37.82
C SER A 703 8.82 -10.41 36.61
N SER A 704 9.90 -11.13 36.93
CA SER A 704 10.73 -12.03 36.08
C SER A 704 11.75 -11.44 35.10
N LEU A 705 13.02 -11.51 35.51
CA LEU A 705 14.24 -11.49 34.69
C LEU A 705 14.58 -12.91 34.22
N ALA A 706 14.85 -13.08 32.93
CA ALA A 706 15.66 -14.16 32.38
C ALA A 706 16.80 -13.52 31.56
N ALA A 707 18.02 -13.98 31.83
CA ALA A 707 19.27 -13.42 31.36
C ALA A 707 19.63 -13.86 29.93
N VAL A 708 20.23 -12.95 29.15
CA VAL A 708 21.12 -13.27 28.03
C VAL A 708 22.34 -12.37 28.14
N GLY A 709 23.51 -13.00 28.29
CA GLY A 709 24.82 -12.35 28.33
C GLY A 709 25.35 -12.03 26.93
N ILE A 710 26.29 -11.09 26.87
CA ILE A 710 27.14 -10.82 25.72
C ILE A 710 28.59 -10.73 26.22
N GLU A 711 29.47 -11.50 25.59
CA GLU A 711 30.93 -11.56 25.77
C GLU A 711 31.69 -10.59 24.86
N GLY A 712 32.92 -10.23 25.30
CA GLY A 712 34.07 -9.70 24.54
C GLY A 712 34.31 -8.20 24.73
N LEU A 713 35.44 -7.64 25.21
CA LEU A 713 36.88 -7.98 25.33
C LEU A 713 37.53 -6.90 26.26
N PRO A 714 38.85 -6.87 26.60
CA PRO A 714 39.89 -7.91 26.75
C PRO A 714 40.61 -7.89 28.14
N GLN A 715 41.40 -8.92 28.45
CA GLN A 715 42.20 -9.07 29.68
C GLN A 715 43.59 -8.38 29.66
N PRO A 716 44.20 -8.20 30.85
CA PRO A 716 45.63 -8.43 31.09
C PRO A 716 45.90 -9.50 32.21
N PRO A 717 47.15 -9.96 32.41
CA PRO A 717 47.45 -11.41 32.49
C PRO A 717 47.89 -11.96 33.87
N GLN A 718 48.14 -13.29 33.88
CA GLN A 718 48.90 -14.15 34.84
C GLN A 718 48.12 -14.60 36.08
N GLY A 719 48.12 -15.86 36.53
CA GLY A 719 48.77 -17.11 36.14
C GLY A 719 48.47 -18.21 37.18
N GLN A 720 48.65 -19.48 36.78
CA GLN A 720 48.90 -20.70 37.57
C GLN A 720 47.85 -21.32 38.55
N ILE A 721 47.29 -22.46 38.11
CA ILE A 721 47.15 -23.83 38.72
C ILE A 721 46.67 -24.04 40.20
N PRO A 722 46.22 -25.23 40.67
CA PRO A 722 44.80 -25.61 40.68
C PRO A 722 44.30 -26.30 42.00
N LEU A 723 43.05 -26.81 41.94
CA LEU A 723 42.52 -28.03 42.55
C LEU A 723 42.06 -28.08 44.03
N HIS A 724 40.92 -28.79 44.16
CA HIS A 724 40.39 -29.59 45.28
C HIS A 724 39.47 -28.97 46.34
N GLY A 725 38.31 -29.64 46.53
CA GLY A 725 37.75 -29.90 47.86
C GLY A 725 36.26 -29.61 48.07
N THR A 726 35.39 -30.57 47.75
CA THR A 726 34.10 -30.81 48.45
C THR A 726 34.35 -31.53 49.80
N PRO A 727 33.34 -31.83 50.64
CA PRO A 727 32.16 -31.08 51.11
C PRO A 727 31.94 -31.23 52.65
N GLY A 728 30.88 -30.63 53.20
CA GLY A 728 30.28 -31.00 54.51
C GLY A 728 30.01 -29.81 55.43
N ASP A 729 29.11 -29.83 56.41
CA ASP A 729 27.91 -30.62 56.71
C ASP A 729 27.26 -29.88 57.92
N SER A 730 25.94 -29.98 58.04
CA SER A 730 25.12 -29.79 59.27
C SER A 730 25.10 -28.45 60.07
N GLY A 731 23.90 -28.00 60.45
CA GLY A 731 23.71 -27.05 61.57
C GLY A 731 22.45 -26.18 61.54
N VAL A 732 21.35 -26.65 62.13
CA VAL A 732 20.13 -25.91 62.52
C VAL A 732 20.18 -25.82 64.06
N PRO A 733 19.83 -24.71 64.79
CA PRO A 733 18.43 -24.27 64.90
C PRO A 733 18.10 -22.79 65.23
N SER A 734 16.83 -22.44 64.92
CA SER A 734 15.86 -21.54 65.59
C SER A 734 16.29 -20.16 66.15
N VAL A 735 15.64 -19.07 65.72
CA VAL A 735 14.78 -18.15 66.53
C VAL A 735 13.90 -17.29 65.58
N THR A 736 12.62 -17.13 65.94
CA THR A 736 11.50 -16.38 65.32
C THR A 736 11.63 -14.83 65.36
N PRO A 737 10.74 -14.07 64.67
CA PRO A 737 11.07 -12.81 64.00
C PRO A 737 10.77 -11.53 64.81
N GLN A 738 11.43 -10.43 64.45
CA GLN A 738 10.95 -9.07 64.74
C GLN A 738 10.98 -8.20 63.47
N PHE A 739 9.82 -7.58 63.22
CA PHE A 739 9.59 -6.58 62.19
C PHE A 739 10.35 -5.28 62.50
N ILE A 740 11.10 -4.76 61.52
CA ILE A 740 11.46 -3.35 61.44
C ILE A 740 11.25 -2.89 59.99
N VAL A 741 10.42 -1.86 59.83
CA VAL A 741 10.13 -1.14 58.59
C VAL A 741 11.26 -0.12 58.33
N PRO A 742 11.81 0.01 57.11
CA PRO A 742 12.57 1.19 56.72
C PRO A 742 11.71 2.16 55.89
N GLY A 743 11.71 3.42 56.30
CA GLY A 743 11.12 4.54 55.58
C GLY A 743 12.13 5.33 54.75
N CYS A 744 11.54 6.07 53.81
CA CYS A 744 12.02 7.27 53.11
C CYS A 744 13.13 7.13 52.05
N LEU A 745 12.73 7.32 50.79
CA LEU A 745 13.57 7.91 49.74
C LEU A 745 12.75 8.95 48.94
N ASN A 746 13.40 10.09 48.75
CA ASN A 746 12.88 11.35 48.18
C ASN A 746 12.40 11.22 46.74
N ILE A 747 11.36 11.99 46.39
CA ILE A 747 10.88 12.19 45.02
C ILE A 747 11.27 13.61 44.58
N GLU A 748 12.08 13.73 43.53
CA GLU A 748 12.28 14.98 42.78
C GLU A 748 11.17 15.14 41.73
N MET A 749 10.55 16.32 41.66
CA MET A 749 9.58 16.71 40.63
C MET A 749 10.24 17.65 39.62
N CYS A 750 10.14 17.34 38.32
CA CYS A 750 10.44 18.30 37.25
C CYS A 750 9.14 18.88 36.67
N VAL A 751 9.05 20.21 36.64
CA VAL A 751 7.99 20.99 35.98
C VAL A 751 8.59 21.63 34.72
N VAL A 752 7.95 21.47 33.55
CA VAL A 752 8.33 22.17 32.32
C VAL A 752 7.26 23.22 32.00
N LYS A 753 7.65 24.51 31.98
CA LYS A 753 6.84 25.64 31.50
C LYS A 753 7.18 25.96 30.02
N PRO A 754 6.23 26.46 29.20
CA PRO A 754 6.52 26.95 27.86
C PRO A 754 6.86 28.45 27.88
N CYS A 755 7.85 28.89 27.10
CA CYS A 755 8.12 30.31 26.81
C CYS A 755 8.22 30.51 25.28
N PHE A 756 7.50 31.52 24.78
CA PHE A 756 7.64 32.11 23.44
C PHE A 756 8.26 33.51 23.59
N SER A 757 9.36 33.81 22.87
CA SER A 757 9.67 35.08 22.16
C SER A 757 11.19 35.34 21.96
N GLU A 758 11.55 35.59 20.70
CA GLU A 758 12.51 36.55 20.09
C GLU A 758 13.91 36.86 20.70
N GLU A 759 14.95 36.42 19.95
CA GLU A 759 16.27 37.03 19.66
C GLU A 759 17.36 37.30 20.74
N PRO A 760 18.67 37.37 20.35
CA PRO A 760 19.76 36.68 21.07
C PRO A 760 20.75 37.61 21.79
N CYS A 761 21.42 37.12 22.84
CA CYS A 761 22.80 37.56 23.16
C CYS A 761 23.53 36.71 24.21
N ASP A 762 24.84 36.92 24.18
CA ASP A 762 25.98 36.16 24.66
C ASP A 762 26.35 36.46 26.15
N LYS A 763 27.15 35.55 26.76
CA LYS A 763 28.03 35.70 27.96
C LYS A 763 27.48 35.66 29.42
N ARG A 764 28.04 34.65 30.12
CA ARG A 764 28.76 34.64 31.43
C ARG A 764 28.06 35.05 32.76
N CYS A 765 28.19 34.10 33.70
CA CYS A 765 28.53 34.21 35.13
C CYS A 765 27.47 34.57 36.19
N SER A 766 27.14 33.56 37.00
CA SER A 766 27.34 33.50 38.47
C SER A 766 26.38 34.26 39.42
N PRO A 767 26.21 33.78 40.68
CA PRO A 767 24.90 33.71 41.34
C PRO A 767 24.79 34.60 42.58
N LEU A 768 23.57 34.75 43.13
CA LEU A 768 23.21 34.81 44.56
C LEU A 768 21.82 35.45 44.74
N GLY A 769 21.10 35.04 45.80
CA GLY A 769 20.14 35.94 46.46
C GLY A 769 18.81 35.30 46.82
N VAL A 770 18.68 34.92 48.09
CA VAL A 770 17.49 34.41 48.74
C VAL A 770 16.86 35.52 49.59
N LEU A 771 15.52 35.49 49.71
CA LEU A 771 14.63 35.94 50.81
C LEU A 771 13.78 37.23 50.71
N HIS A 772 12.54 37.03 51.22
CA HIS A 772 11.46 37.89 51.72
C HIS A 772 10.49 38.51 50.70
N GLN A 773 9.24 38.01 50.58
CA GLN A 773 8.03 38.18 51.43
C GLN A 773 7.37 39.58 51.38
N ASP A 774 6.26 39.64 50.63
CA ASP A 774 4.97 40.30 50.91
C ASP A 774 4.86 41.84 51.06
N PRO A 775 3.65 42.45 50.89
CA PRO A 775 2.55 42.11 49.97
C PRO A 775 1.79 43.34 49.36
N VAL A 776 0.82 43.03 48.48
CA VAL A 776 -0.42 43.77 48.10
C VAL A 776 -0.33 45.07 47.26
N LYS A 777 -0.77 44.98 46.00
CA LYS A 777 -2.06 45.54 45.53
C LYS A 777 -2.54 44.88 44.24
#